data_AF-A0A5B1B800-F1
#
_entry.id   AF-A0A5B1B800-F1
#
_cell.length_a   1.000
_cell.length_b   1.000
_cell.length_c   1.000
_cell.angle_alpha   90.00
_cell.angle_beta   90.00
_cell.angle_gamma   90.00
#
_symmetry.space_group_name_H-M   'P 1'
#
loop_
_entity.id
_entity.type
_entity.pdbx_description
1 polymer ?
#
loop_
_entity_poly.entity_id
_entity_poly.type
_entity_poly.pdbx_seq_one_letter_code
_entity_poly.pdbx_strand_id
1 'polypeptide(L)'
;MKIILQIFSKFLTISLWCFIVLFYVCVGLKRILILNQMKNQYLPNSSRTSSPQNLPYMKKLLLLATLLASSISYTQEKIEYIDYEEIFAKIADLTEKEEFSEIVSQLNKINKNDSIYETSLVLKSYYLLQNEEYDEALKVIEEGVTNKNFGSRYSFFVNKGVAYLRSERYQQAINVYDEAIKEFPKNHILFYNRGLAYEGLEKNDKAVLDYKQSILLNPFYAKSHLQLGKICYREHKISQALMAINMYLLLDPDGENSLSILSSINNSVSKKNESTPLGITISKDDESFEDIDLIISNGIALNNKYEIKNKIKIPLTKQNHALLEQLKDFEGSGGFWDQKYVPFYQWIFNNEYFDDFTYTISYTIQNKNFKKIIEKNTSKITAFIDLFYAKWMEIIDENEQIYQGEKQVVTHFFSDYTLQAVGVTKDDKMVGTWETYNEQGRINGKGKFNKKGDKTGVWVWYDDHGNVSEKETYKDGKLNGEYTSFYKSGVVKTTLNYKDGKPEGVYNEFNKKSALIEKKVFANNKLQGEYQSYHGLGVSAKDYTASYTDAKLVGLLTRHYANGKLFYEVVYKDGVITGIENSYYINDQLKSAHTYANGILNGPYKKYYSNGNLWEEGITLNGDYHGNWKIYYPDGVIKKEMIYEKGKLNGVYKEFDTDGKLHEEFLYRKNEILAYTYYNKAGEVIKEAKKKKGAFYYQGYSALGVITAEGLYDVKGGKKGTWKYYDDGVLINTGTYIDDKLEGNYYGFYKTGEKESVTEYKNDTITGFYEGYYKNGNMSQQGWYKEGKAHGLWINYYSDGSVKEKNFYHHGAQHGVQETYSVEGKLYQTILYNLGDIVSGKYFNPDGSIQEEIQYDRVEESYVITYNHLNDKLHSETSFVYGVKHGDYKRYYENGNKAAEGSYFNNQQHGIWTWYYENGQISHQGEYSYGELHGDYNQYYKNGQLDNKSIYQHGKLEGIYEGYSEDGVLIRTTQYKNGNRQGERTFYSPDGKLQIVRYYHNDKMIGYSYHDEHKQLKPMIPIKNQTAKIKAYFDNGIVSVTMEVKNGNFINAYKTYYYSGQISRDIHYKDGDYHGSTIYYNADGKIKKEIQYKHDQLNGVYKKYYTNGNLQQEVNYKNDMRSGEAKYYNIEGELIKTRLYYNDMVAEEKIY
;
A
#
# COMPACT_ATOMS: atom_id res chain seq x y z
N MET A 1 23.68 -27.46 35.08
CA MET A 1 23.52 -26.54 36.24
C MET A 1 24.83 -25.87 36.70
N LYS A 2 25.94 -26.58 36.94
CA LYS A 2 27.24 -25.95 37.32
C LYS A 2 27.89 -25.05 36.25
N ILE A 3 27.63 -25.28 34.96
CA ILE A 3 28.13 -24.42 33.86
C ILE A 3 27.30 -23.13 33.71
N ILE A 4 26.01 -23.17 34.06
CA ILE A 4 25.10 -22.00 34.04
C ILE A 4 25.45 -21.04 35.19
N LEU A 5 25.87 -21.56 36.35
CA LEU A 5 26.36 -20.76 37.48
C LEU A 5 27.73 -20.09 37.22
N GLN A 6 28.58 -20.67 36.35
CA GLN A 6 29.87 -20.08 35.97
C GLN A 6 29.73 -18.95 34.93
N ILE A 7 28.68 -18.97 34.11
CA ILE A 7 28.36 -17.90 33.15
C ILE A 7 27.69 -16.72 33.85
N PHE A 8 26.82 -16.97 34.84
CA PHE A 8 26.20 -15.92 35.66
C PHE A 8 27.21 -15.12 36.50
N SER A 9 28.27 -15.76 37.01
CA SER A 9 29.32 -15.07 37.79
C SER A 9 30.21 -14.15 36.93
N LYS A 10 30.38 -14.44 35.62
CA LYS A 10 31.11 -13.57 34.68
C LYS A 10 30.26 -12.40 34.17
N PHE A 11 28.94 -12.57 34.06
CA PHE A 11 28.03 -11.47 33.71
C PHE A 11 27.89 -10.44 34.85
N LEU A 12 27.89 -10.89 36.11
CA LEU A 12 27.80 -9.99 37.27
C LEU A 12 29.04 -9.11 37.44
N THR A 13 30.23 -9.59 37.05
CA THR A 13 31.49 -8.83 37.15
C THR A 13 31.68 -7.80 36.03
N ILE A 14 31.12 -8.04 34.84
CA ILE A 14 31.12 -7.08 33.71
C ILE A 14 30.08 -5.97 33.94
N SER A 15 28.92 -6.31 34.52
CA SER A 15 27.87 -5.36 34.92
C SER A 15 28.35 -4.39 36.01
N LEU A 16 29.10 -4.87 37.01
CA LEU A 16 29.64 -4.03 38.10
C LEU A 16 30.70 -3.03 37.59
N TRP A 17 31.49 -3.40 36.58
CA TRP A 17 32.49 -2.51 35.96
C TRP A 17 31.84 -1.41 35.12
N CYS A 18 30.75 -1.73 34.39
CA CYS A 18 30.00 -0.73 33.64
C CYS A 18 29.30 0.28 34.57
N PHE A 19 28.76 -0.17 35.71
CA PHE A 19 28.15 0.72 36.70
C PHE A 19 29.17 1.65 37.38
N ILE A 20 30.38 1.19 37.67
CA ILE A 20 31.45 2.03 38.25
C ILE A 20 31.91 3.08 37.25
N VAL A 21 32.06 2.74 35.97
CA VAL A 21 32.43 3.71 34.91
C VAL A 21 31.33 4.75 34.69
N LEU A 22 30.05 4.34 34.65
CA LEU A 22 28.91 5.27 34.57
C LEU A 22 28.78 6.17 35.82
N PHE A 23 29.08 5.65 37.01
CA PHE A 23 29.05 6.44 38.25
C PHE A 23 30.16 7.52 38.26
N TYR A 24 31.38 7.22 37.80
CA TYR A 24 32.46 8.21 37.70
C TYR A 24 32.21 9.26 36.61
N VAL A 25 31.58 8.88 35.49
CA VAL A 25 31.16 9.83 34.43
C VAL A 25 30.04 10.75 34.92
N CYS A 26 29.06 10.23 35.67
CA CYS A 26 27.97 11.02 36.25
C CYS A 26 28.45 11.98 37.36
N VAL A 27 29.41 11.55 38.20
CA VAL A 27 30.01 12.42 39.24
C VAL A 27 30.90 13.51 38.63
N GLY A 28 31.56 13.23 37.49
CA GLY A 28 32.32 14.22 36.71
C GLY A 28 31.44 15.30 36.07
N LEU A 29 30.30 14.91 35.48
CA LEU A 29 29.34 15.83 34.86
C LEU A 29 28.60 16.70 35.90
N LYS A 30 28.31 16.16 37.09
CA LYS A 30 27.67 16.92 38.19
C LYS A 30 28.59 18.00 38.77
N ARG A 31 29.93 17.80 38.77
CA ARG A 31 30.92 18.82 39.17
C ARG A 31 31.07 19.96 38.15
N ILE A 32 30.88 19.68 36.86
CA ILE A 32 30.95 20.69 35.78
C ILE A 32 29.67 21.55 35.75
N LEU A 33 28.50 20.96 36.05
CA LEU A 33 27.23 21.68 36.15
C LEU A 33 27.12 22.60 37.38
N ILE A 34 27.69 22.20 38.52
CA ILE A 34 27.68 23.02 39.76
C ILE A 34 28.67 24.20 39.68
N LEU A 35 29.75 24.08 38.91
CA LEU A 35 30.71 25.19 38.70
C LEU A 35 30.22 26.24 37.69
N ASN A 36 29.29 25.89 36.80
CA ASN A 36 28.68 26.83 35.84
C ASN A 36 27.44 27.58 36.37
N GLN A 37 26.84 27.14 37.49
CA GLN A 37 25.70 27.83 38.11
C GLN A 37 26.07 28.92 39.14
N MET A 38 27.36 29.11 39.48
CA MET A 38 27.80 30.17 40.42
C MET A 38 28.44 31.40 39.75
N LYS A 39 28.30 31.59 38.44
CA LYS A 39 28.85 32.77 37.73
C LYS A 39 27.82 33.42 36.80
N ASN A 40 26.78 34.00 37.39
CA ASN A 40 26.08 35.17 36.81
C ASN A 40 25.09 35.74 37.82
N GLN A 41 25.56 36.61 38.71
CA GLN A 41 24.74 37.68 39.26
C GLN A 41 25.66 38.84 39.70
N TYR A 42 25.33 40.03 39.19
CA TYR A 42 25.87 41.37 39.50
C TYR A 42 27.16 41.84 38.81
N LEU A 43 26.96 42.76 37.85
CA LEU A 43 27.82 43.93 37.58
C LEU A 43 27.07 45.17 38.12
N PRO A 44 27.75 46.22 38.64
CA PRO A 44 28.32 47.22 37.73
C PRO A 44 29.57 48.00 38.18
N ASN A 45 30.12 48.73 37.19
CA ASN A 45 30.86 50.02 37.23
C ASN A 45 32.40 50.09 37.19
N SER A 46 32.86 50.76 36.11
CA SER A 46 34.06 51.63 35.95
C SER A 46 35.43 50.96 36.09
N SER A 47 36.51 51.25 35.36
CA SER A 47 36.91 52.31 34.42
C SER A 47 38.15 51.80 33.63
N ARG A 48 38.57 52.57 32.61
CA ARG A 48 39.86 52.57 31.84
C ARG A 48 41.05 51.85 32.52
N THR A 49 41.97 51.13 31.87
CA THR A 49 42.84 51.43 30.71
C THR A 49 43.58 50.15 30.23
N SER A 50 44.17 50.24 29.02
CA SER A 50 45.39 49.56 28.49
C SER A 50 45.38 48.06 28.15
N SER A 51 45.48 47.79 26.85
CA SER A 51 46.10 46.61 26.21
C SER A 51 47.64 46.76 26.15
N PRO A 52 48.44 45.78 25.69
CA PRO A 52 48.19 44.35 25.40
C PRO A 52 49.26 43.39 26.00
N GLN A 53 48.98 42.08 26.06
CA GLN A 53 49.82 41.01 25.47
C GLN A 53 49.39 39.59 25.89
N ASN A 54 49.34 38.70 24.88
CA ASN A 54 49.50 37.24 24.89
C ASN A 54 48.47 36.34 25.59
N LEU A 55 47.66 35.63 24.79
CA LEU A 55 47.38 34.20 24.94
C LEU A 55 46.63 33.62 23.71
N PRO A 56 47.32 32.93 22.77
CA PRO A 56 46.70 32.23 21.65
C PRO A 56 46.57 30.73 21.97
N TYR A 57 45.67 30.34 22.89
CA TYR A 57 45.42 28.90 23.13
C TYR A 57 43.93 28.54 23.29
N MET A 58 43.03 29.48 23.57
CA MET A 58 41.59 29.19 23.71
C MET A 58 40.77 29.23 22.40
N LYS A 59 41.28 29.83 21.31
CA LYS A 59 40.57 29.82 20.01
C LYS A 59 40.75 28.52 19.22
N LYS A 60 41.79 27.71 19.49
CA LYS A 60 41.97 26.40 18.83
C LYS A 60 41.14 25.28 19.46
N LEU A 61 40.85 25.34 20.76
CA LEU A 61 40.02 24.34 21.44
C LEU A 61 38.51 24.54 21.19
N LEU A 62 38.02 25.78 21.03
CA LEU A 62 36.65 26.00 20.56
C LEU A 62 36.46 25.62 19.09
N LEU A 63 37.45 25.86 18.22
CA LEU A 63 37.39 25.43 16.82
C LEU A 63 37.43 23.89 16.68
N LEU A 64 38.23 23.20 17.52
CA LEU A 64 38.27 21.74 17.55
C LEU A 64 36.97 21.13 18.11
N ALA A 65 36.33 21.77 19.09
CA ALA A 65 35.05 21.30 19.63
C ALA A 65 33.89 21.51 18.63
N THR A 66 33.91 22.56 17.80
CA THR A 66 32.95 22.73 16.69
C THR A 66 33.26 21.83 15.48
N LEU A 67 34.52 21.44 15.28
CA LEU A 67 34.91 20.46 14.26
C LEU A 67 34.65 19.00 14.67
N LEU A 68 34.58 18.70 15.97
CA LEU A 68 34.20 17.38 16.50
C LEU A 68 32.68 17.23 16.72
N ALA A 69 31.94 18.33 16.84
CA ALA A 69 30.47 18.30 16.85
C ALA A 69 29.83 18.19 15.45
N SER A 70 30.61 18.30 14.37
CA SER A 70 30.14 18.15 12.98
C SER A 70 30.44 16.77 12.37
N SER A 71 30.90 15.81 13.18
CA SER A 71 31.09 14.41 12.78
C SER A 71 30.46 13.45 13.78
N ILE A 72 29.27 13.77 14.30
CA ILE A 72 28.37 12.72 14.76
C ILE A 72 27.82 12.10 13.47
N SER A 73 28.43 11.00 13.03
CA SER A 73 27.73 10.10 12.12
C SER A 73 26.47 9.67 12.86
N TYR A 74 25.33 10.28 12.54
CA TYR A 74 24.04 9.72 12.94
C TYR A 74 24.00 8.33 12.33
N THR A 75 24.26 7.31 13.12
CA THR A 75 23.98 5.94 12.73
C THR A 75 22.47 5.88 12.53
N GLN A 76 22.02 5.75 11.29
CA GLN A 76 20.59 5.59 11.01
C GLN A 76 20.10 4.36 11.77
N GLU A 77 19.19 4.57 12.71
CA GLU A 77 18.64 3.48 13.50
C GLU A 77 17.84 2.54 12.59
N LYS A 78 17.98 1.24 12.83
CA LYS A 78 17.18 0.22 12.16
C LYS A 78 15.71 0.43 12.55
N ILE A 79 14.84 0.63 11.56
CA ILE A 79 13.41 0.75 11.80
C ILE A 79 12.84 -0.53 12.42
N GLU A 80 11.93 -0.39 13.38
CA GLU A 80 11.24 -1.52 14.02
C GLU A 80 10.37 -2.26 13.00
N TYR A 81 10.33 -3.59 13.08
CA TYR A 81 9.34 -4.38 12.34
C TYR A 81 8.01 -4.35 13.08
N ILE A 82 6.98 -3.81 12.43
CA ILE A 82 5.63 -3.74 12.97
C ILE A 82 4.73 -4.60 12.09
N ASP A 83 4.19 -5.66 12.68
CA ASP A 83 3.21 -6.54 12.05
C ASP A 83 1.93 -6.56 12.88
N TYR A 84 0.83 -6.11 12.27
CA TYR A 84 -0.44 -6.05 12.99
C TYR A 84 -0.92 -7.44 13.37
N GLU A 85 -0.58 -8.49 12.62
CA GLU A 85 -1.00 -9.86 12.97
C GLU A 85 -0.34 -10.32 14.28
N GLU A 86 0.93 -9.99 14.48
CA GLU A 86 1.63 -10.24 15.73
C GLU A 86 1.09 -9.39 16.89
N ILE A 87 0.72 -8.14 16.61
CA ILE A 87 0.10 -7.25 17.60
C ILE A 87 -1.25 -7.83 18.05
N PHE A 88 -2.12 -8.22 17.11
CA PHE A 88 -3.44 -8.75 17.44
C PHE A 88 -3.38 -10.10 18.15
N ALA A 89 -2.42 -10.96 17.78
CA ALA A 89 -2.16 -12.20 18.52
C ALA A 89 -1.76 -11.93 19.99
N LYS A 90 -0.95 -10.89 20.25
CA LYS A 90 -0.61 -10.47 21.62
C LYS A 90 -1.81 -9.87 22.35
N ILE A 91 -2.62 -9.07 21.67
CA ILE A 91 -3.83 -8.47 22.27
C ILE A 91 -4.79 -9.55 22.78
N ALA A 92 -4.93 -10.67 22.06
CA ALA A 92 -5.76 -11.79 22.51
C ALA A 92 -5.29 -12.34 23.86
N ASP A 93 -3.98 -12.63 24.01
CA ASP A 93 -3.38 -13.12 25.27
C ASP A 93 -3.47 -12.08 26.41
N LEU A 94 -3.24 -10.80 26.12
CA LEU A 94 -3.33 -9.73 27.11
C LEU A 94 -4.78 -9.46 27.57
N THR A 95 -5.77 -9.70 26.70
CA THR A 95 -7.19 -9.54 27.04
C THR A 95 -7.61 -10.56 28.08
N GLU A 96 -7.17 -11.80 27.97
CA GLU A 96 -7.44 -12.85 28.98
C GLU A 96 -6.83 -12.53 30.34
N LYS A 97 -5.76 -11.72 30.38
CA LYS A 97 -5.07 -11.27 31.59
C LYS A 97 -5.57 -9.94 32.12
N GLU A 98 -6.53 -9.30 31.43
CA GLU A 98 -7.06 -7.97 31.75
C GLU A 98 -5.97 -6.87 31.79
N GLU A 99 -4.89 -7.03 31.02
CA GLU A 99 -3.75 -6.09 30.96
C GLU A 99 -4.00 -4.94 29.96
N PHE A 100 -5.07 -4.16 30.17
CA PHE A 100 -5.56 -3.16 29.21
C PHE A 100 -4.55 -2.07 28.81
N SER A 101 -3.74 -1.59 29.76
CA SER A 101 -2.69 -0.59 29.47
C SER A 101 -1.65 -1.10 28.47
N GLU A 102 -1.28 -2.38 28.56
CA GLU A 102 -0.33 -3.01 27.63
C GLU A 102 -0.97 -3.23 26.25
N ILE A 103 -2.26 -3.55 26.20
CA ILE A 103 -3.02 -3.62 24.94
C ILE A 103 -2.99 -2.26 24.22
N VAL A 104 -3.26 -1.17 24.94
CA VAL A 104 -3.20 0.20 24.38
C VAL A 104 -1.79 0.52 23.90
N SER A 105 -0.75 0.10 24.64
CA SER A 105 0.66 0.23 24.23
C SER A 105 0.96 -0.50 22.92
N GLN A 106 0.48 -1.73 22.74
CA GLN A 106 0.65 -2.47 21.48
C GLN A 106 -0.10 -1.81 20.32
N LEU A 107 -1.33 -1.32 20.55
CA LEU A 107 -2.11 -0.61 19.53
C LEU A 107 -1.46 0.71 19.10
N ASN A 108 -0.76 1.41 20.01
CA ASN A 108 -0.02 2.64 19.69
C ASN A 108 1.14 2.43 18.70
N LYS A 109 1.60 1.19 18.49
CA LYS A 109 2.63 0.87 17.50
C LYS A 109 2.10 0.89 16.06
N ILE A 110 0.78 0.74 15.87
CA ILE A 110 0.19 0.71 14.54
C ILE A 110 0.31 2.10 13.92
N ASN A 111 0.92 2.16 12.75
CA ASN A 111 1.14 3.42 12.04
C ASN A 111 -0.19 3.99 11.53
N LYS A 112 -0.35 5.31 11.56
CA LYS A 112 -1.53 6.01 11.01
C LYS A 112 -1.81 5.73 9.52
N ASN A 113 -0.77 5.34 8.79
CA ASN A 113 -0.84 4.99 7.38
C ASN A 113 -1.17 3.51 7.15
N ASP A 114 -1.33 2.72 8.20
CA ASP A 114 -1.74 1.32 8.08
C ASP A 114 -3.23 1.22 7.75
N SER A 115 -3.57 0.27 6.88
CA SER A 115 -4.95 -0.05 6.50
C SER A 115 -5.85 -0.40 7.68
N ILE A 116 -5.27 -0.95 8.75
CA ILE A 116 -5.99 -1.34 9.97
C ILE A 116 -6.01 -0.25 11.03
N TYR A 117 -5.46 0.94 10.75
CA TYR A 117 -5.34 2.01 11.74
C TYR A 117 -6.71 2.42 12.29
N GLU A 118 -7.73 2.52 11.43
CA GLU A 118 -9.10 2.78 11.85
C GLU A 118 -9.60 1.75 12.88
N THR A 119 -9.46 0.47 12.56
CA THR A 119 -9.84 -0.64 13.45
C THR A 119 -9.06 -0.58 14.75
N SER A 120 -7.78 -0.17 14.69
CA SER A 120 -6.94 0.02 15.87
C SER A 120 -7.46 1.14 16.78
N LEU A 121 -8.00 2.24 16.24
CA LEU A 121 -8.61 3.31 17.03
C LEU A 121 -9.89 2.85 17.71
N VAL A 122 -10.73 2.06 17.02
CA VAL A 122 -11.92 1.46 17.62
C VAL A 122 -11.54 0.57 18.80
N LEU A 123 -10.60 -0.36 18.61
CA LEU A 123 -10.13 -1.25 19.67
C LEU A 123 -9.48 -0.45 20.82
N LYS A 124 -8.63 0.53 20.50
CA LYS A 124 -7.96 1.36 21.48
C LYS A 124 -8.97 2.12 22.33
N SER A 125 -9.98 2.73 21.71
CA SER A 125 -11.04 3.41 22.47
C SER A 125 -11.83 2.44 23.34
N TYR A 126 -12.15 1.23 22.86
CA TYR A 126 -12.81 0.20 23.65
C TYR A 126 -12.00 -0.19 24.90
N TYR A 127 -10.71 -0.48 24.76
CA TYR A 127 -9.87 -0.88 25.90
C TYR A 127 -9.58 0.27 26.87
N LEU A 128 -9.50 1.52 26.38
CA LEU A 128 -9.47 2.69 27.25
C LEU A 128 -10.75 2.80 28.09
N LEU A 129 -11.93 2.49 27.53
CA LEU A 129 -13.18 2.44 28.31
C LEU A 129 -13.15 1.36 29.39
N GLN A 130 -12.56 0.19 29.11
CA GLN A 130 -12.40 -0.87 30.11
C GLN A 130 -11.47 -0.44 31.24
N ASN A 131 -10.44 0.36 30.93
CA ASN A 131 -9.51 0.92 31.90
C ASN A 131 -10.03 2.21 32.59
N GLU A 132 -11.29 2.61 32.36
CA GLU A 132 -11.89 3.85 32.87
C GLU A 132 -11.22 5.16 32.38
N GLU A 133 -10.43 5.01 31.31
CA GLU A 133 -9.74 5.97 30.42
C GLU A 133 -10.62 6.99 29.68
N TYR A 134 -11.73 7.50 30.24
CA TYR A 134 -12.83 8.08 29.43
C TYR A 134 -12.44 9.28 28.55
N ASP A 135 -11.69 10.25 29.07
CA ASP A 135 -11.31 11.45 28.29
C ASP A 135 -10.25 11.11 27.22
N GLU A 136 -9.37 10.14 27.46
CA GLU A 136 -8.44 9.63 26.44
C GLU A 136 -9.17 8.82 25.36
N ALA A 137 -10.16 8.01 25.75
CA ALA A 137 -11.03 7.30 24.81
C ALA A 137 -11.74 8.31 23.89
N LEU A 138 -12.30 9.39 24.44
CA LEU A 138 -12.94 10.45 23.66
C LEU A 138 -11.99 11.10 22.65
N LYS A 139 -10.73 11.37 23.02
CA LYS A 139 -9.73 11.90 22.07
C LYS A 139 -9.47 10.95 20.90
N VAL A 140 -9.29 9.65 21.20
CA VAL A 140 -9.09 8.60 20.17
C VAL A 140 -10.31 8.48 19.26
N ILE A 141 -11.51 8.59 19.83
CA ILE A 141 -12.76 8.54 19.07
C ILE A 141 -12.90 9.77 18.15
N GLU A 142 -12.58 10.97 18.63
CA GLU A 142 -12.64 12.18 17.80
C GLU A 142 -11.69 12.11 16.61
N GLU A 143 -10.50 11.52 16.79
CA GLU A 143 -9.57 11.23 15.68
C GLU A 143 -10.21 10.32 14.63
N GLY A 144 -10.88 9.24 15.06
CA GLY A 144 -11.59 8.32 14.17
C GLY A 144 -12.80 8.94 13.47
N VAL A 145 -13.64 9.70 14.19
CA VAL A 145 -14.87 10.30 13.65
C VAL A 145 -14.58 11.46 12.68
N THR A 146 -13.50 12.20 12.90
CA THR A 146 -13.10 13.31 12.01
C THR A 146 -12.69 12.81 10.63
N ASN A 147 -12.21 11.56 10.54
CA ASN A 147 -11.85 10.95 9.27
C ASN A 147 -13.08 10.35 8.56
N LYS A 148 -13.65 11.11 7.62
CA LYS A 148 -14.85 10.73 6.86
C LYS A 148 -14.70 9.46 6.02
N ASN A 149 -13.48 8.95 5.82
CA ASN A 149 -13.21 7.75 5.03
C ASN A 149 -13.32 6.44 5.83
N PHE A 150 -13.58 6.53 7.14
CA PHE A 150 -13.67 5.40 8.04
C PHE A 150 -15.08 4.80 8.08
N GLY A 151 -15.17 3.47 7.89
CA GLY A 151 -16.42 2.70 7.86
C GLY A 151 -16.99 2.28 9.23
N SER A 152 -16.23 2.47 10.31
CA SER A 152 -16.52 2.00 11.68
C SER A 152 -17.27 3.03 12.52
N ARG A 153 -18.01 3.93 11.86
CA ARG A 153 -18.69 5.07 12.46
C ARG A 153 -19.67 4.65 13.57
N TYR A 154 -20.38 3.52 13.37
CA TYR A 154 -21.20 2.90 14.41
C TYR A 154 -20.42 2.61 15.70
N SER A 155 -19.27 1.93 15.60
CA SER A 155 -18.44 1.56 16.74
C SER A 155 -17.93 2.79 17.50
N PHE A 156 -17.56 3.85 16.77
CA PHE A 156 -17.17 5.12 17.38
C PHE A 156 -18.34 5.79 18.13
N PHE A 157 -19.55 5.81 17.56
CA PHE A 157 -20.73 6.34 18.26
C PHE A 157 -21.05 5.57 19.54
N VAL A 158 -21.01 4.23 19.49
CA VAL A 158 -21.23 3.39 20.67
C VAL A 158 -20.18 3.69 21.74
N ASN A 159 -18.89 3.66 21.39
CA ASN A 159 -17.82 3.93 22.35
C ASN A 159 -17.91 5.36 22.91
N LYS A 160 -18.27 6.36 22.09
CA LYS A 160 -18.44 7.76 22.52
C LYS A 160 -19.57 7.90 23.52
N GLY A 161 -20.71 7.29 23.21
CA GLY A 161 -21.88 7.31 24.08
C GLY A 161 -21.61 6.60 25.41
N VAL A 162 -20.91 5.46 25.38
CA VAL A 162 -20.51 4.72 26.59
C VAL A 162 -19.51 5.52 27.42
N ALA A 163 -18.55 6.21 26.79
CA ALA A 163 -17.62 7.09 27.49
C ALA A 163 -18.36 8.15 28.31
N TYR A 164 -19.30 8.87 27.67
CA TYR A 164 -20.11 9.88 28.34
C TYR A 164 -21.04 9.28 29.40
N LEU A 165 -21.63 8.12 29.14
CA LEU A 165 -22.51 7.44 30.08
C LEU A 165 -21.75 7.03 31.36
N ARG A 166 -20.59 6.37 31.23
CA ARG A 166 -19.77 5.93 32.37
C ARG A 166 -19.08 7.08 33.09
N SER A 167 -18.86 8.22 32.42
CA SER A 167 -18.36 9.44 33.04
C SER A 167 -19.49 10.35 33.58
N GLU A 168 -20.73 9.85 33.68
CA GLU A 168 -21.93 10.56 34.17
C GLU A 168 -22.31 11.84 33.39
N ARG A 169 -21.81 12.00 32.17
CA ARG A 169 -22.11 13.12 31.25
C ARG A 169 -23.33 12.81 30.39
N TYR A 170 -24.45 12.52 31.04
CA TYR A 170 -25.64 11.92 30.41
C TYR A 170 -26.24 12.72 29.25
N GLN A 171 -26.31 14.06 29.35
CA GLN A 171 -26.85 14.88 28.26
C GLN A 171 -25.99 14.79 26.98
N GLN A 172 -24.67 14.67 27.13
CA GLN A 172 -23.77 14.47 25.99
C GLN A 172 -23.95 13.07 25.39
N ALA A 173 -24.13 12.04 26.22
CA ALA A 173 -24.46 10.69 25.75
C ALA A 173 -25.75 10.67 24.94
N ILE A 174 -26.82 11.33 25.41
CA ILE A 174 -28.10 11.44 24.69
C ILE A 174 -27.90 12.09 23.31
N ASN A 175 -27.18 13.22 23.24
CA ASN A 175 -26.92 13.90 21.97
C ASN A 175 -26.20 12.99 20.96
N VAL A 176 -25.21 12.22 21.44
CA VAL A 176 -24.47 11.24 20.62
C VAL A 176 -25.40 10.14 20.11
N TYR A 177 -26.25 9.56 20.96
CA TYR A 177 -27.18 8.53 20.54
C TYR A 177 -28.28 9.07 19.62
N ASP A 178 -28.74 10.30 19.81
CA ASP A 178 -29.68 10.97 18.91
C ASP A 178 -29.10 11.15 17.50
N GLU A 179 -27.80 11.45 17.39
CA GLU A 179 -27.11 11.48 16.09
C GLU A 179 -26.95 10.08 15.51
N ALA A 180 -26.51 9.11 16.31
CA ALA A 180 -26.30 7.73 15.86
C ALA A 180 -27.61 7.08 15.36
N ILE A 181 -28.74 7.29 16.05
CA ILE A 181 -30.04 6.72 15.68
C ILE A 181 -30.56 7.26 14.34
N LYS A 182 -30.13 8.46 13.90
CA LYS A 182 -30.47 8.95 12.55
C LYS A 182 -29.80 8.10 11.46
N GLU A 183 -28.58 7.61 11.71
CA GLU A 183 -27.83 6.77 10.79
C GLU A 183 -28.15 5.27 10.94
N PHE A 184 -28.45 4.83 12.17
CA PHE A 184 -28.68 3.44 12.58
C PHE A 184 -30.05 3.26 13.28
N PRO A 185 -31.17 3.56 12.60
CA PRO A 185 -32.49 3.71 13.23
C PRO A 185 -33.08 2.42 13.81
N LYS A 186 -32.56 1.25 13.45
CA LYS A 186 -33.04 -0.05 13.93
C LYS A 186 -32.07 -0.74 14.89
N ASN A 187 -31.13 0.01 15.46
CA ASN A 187 -30.15 -0.53 16.40
C ASN A 187 -30.64 -0.52 17.85
N HIS A 188 -30.94 -1.68 18.42
CA HIS A 188 -31.43 -1.81 19.79
C HIS A 188 -30.44 -1.30 20.86
N ILE A 189 -29.12 -1.45 20.66
CA ILE A 189 -28.09 -1.05 21.63
C ILE A 189 -28.09 0.47 21.82
N LEU A 190 -28.29 1.24 20.75
CA LEU A 190 -28.36 2.70 20.83
C LEU A 190 -29.54 3.17 21.67
N PHE A 191 -30.73 2.56 21.48
CA PHE A 191 -31.90 2.88 22.30
C PHE A 191 -31.68 2.47 23.76
N TYR A 192 -31.19 1.25 24.01
CA TYR A 192 -30.90 0.80 25.37
C TYR A 192 -29.93 1.75 26.12
N ASN A 193 -28.82 2.12 25.49
CA ASN A 193 -27.84 2.99 26.13
C ASN A 193 -28.33 4.43 26.29
N ARG A 194 -29.17 4.94 25.35
CA ARG A 194 -29.84 6.24 25.52
C ARG A 194 -30.86 6.20 26.66
N GLY A 195 -31.55 5.07 26.84
CA GLY A 195 -32.41 4.80 27.99
C GLY A 195 -31.65 4.91 29.31
N LEU A 196 -30.46 4.29 29.42
CA LEU A 196 -29.60 4.41 30.60
C LEU A 196 -29.18 5.86 30.87
N ALA A 197 -28.86 6.62 29.82
CA ALA A 197 -28.52 8.03 29.96
C ALA A 197 -29.74 8.87 30.42
N TYR A 198 -30.95 8.56 29.96
CA TYR A 198 -32.17 9.20 30.45
C TYR A 198 -32.45 8.87 31.92
N GLU A 199 -32.24 7.63 32.38
CA GLU A 199 -32.33 7.28 33.80
C GLU A 199 -31.32 8.08 34.64
N GLY A 200 -30.09 8.26 34.15
CA GLY A 200 -29.07 9.09 34.80
C GLY A 200 -29.46 10.58 34.94
N LEU A 201 -30.35 11.08 34.08
CA LEU A 201 -30.97 12.41 34.19
C LEU A 201 -32.34 12.40 34.88
N GLU A 202 -32.74 11.28 35.46
CA GLU A 202 -34.06 11.05 36.08
C GLU A 202 -35.26 11.22 35.12
N LYS A 203 -35.02 11.22 33.80
CA LYS A 203 -36.05 11.28 32.74
C LYS A 203 -36.59 9.89 32.41
N ASN A 204 -37.14 9.24 33.42
CA ASN A 204 -37.55 7.84 33.37
C ASN A 204 -38.70 7.57 32.38
N ASP A 205 -39.55 8.57 32.11
CA ASP A 205 -40.58 8.53 31.07
C ASP A 205 -39.98 8.26 29.68
N LYS A 206 -38.88 8.94 29.35
CA LYS A 206 -38.15 8.74 28.08
C LYS A 206 -37.37 7.44 28.07
N ALA A 207 -36.76 7.07 29.20
CA ALA A 207 -36.04 5.80 29.32
C ALA A 207 -36.93 4.59 29.02
N VAL A 208 -38.16 4.60 29.54
CA VAL A 208 -39.16 3.56 29.28
C VAL A 208 -39.51 3.44 27.79
N LEU A 209 -39.65 4.57 27.07
CA LEU A 209 -39.88 4.55 25.63
C LEU A 209 -38.72 3.89 24.88
N ASP A 210 -37.48 4.23 25.25
CA ASP A 210 -36.28 3.67 24.65
C ASP A 210 -36.10 2.17 24.96
N TYR A 211 -36.40 1.72 26.18
CA TYR A 211 -36.36 0.29 26.50
C TYR A 211 -37.41 -0.52 25.76
N LYS A 212 -38.64 -0.01 25.63
CA LYS A 212 -39.65 -0.63 24.78
C LYS A 212 -39.18 -0.70 23.33
N GLN A 213 -38.62 0.39 22.80
CA GLN A 213 -38.11 0.40 21.43
C GLN A 213 -36.95 -0.59 21.24
N SER A 214 -36.03 -0.69 22.21
CA SER A 214 -34.96 -1.69 22.21
C SER A 214 -35.51 -3.12 22.16
N ILE A 215 -36.53 -3.44 22.98
CA ILE A 215 -37.20 -4.75 22.99
C ILE A 215 -37.88 -5.04 21.64
N LEU A 216 -38.51 -4.04 21.02
CA LEU A 216 -39.14 -4.21 19.70
C LEU A 216 -38.14 -4.38 18.54
N LEU A 217 -36.88 -3.96 18.73
CA LEU A 217 -35.80 -4.08 17.74
C LEU A 217 -34.89 -5.29 17.98
N ASN A 218 -34.79 -5.76 19.23
CA ASN A 218 -34.20 -7.02 19.61
C ASN A 218 -34.96 -7.59 20.82
N PRO A 219 -35.97 -8.47 20.59
CA PRO A 219 -36.76 -9.07 21.66
C PRO A 219 -35.96 -9.91 22.64
N PHE A 220 -34.74 -10.28 22.27
CA PHE A 220 -33.88 -11.20 23.01
C PHE A 220 -32.80 -10.47 23.81
N TYR A 221 -32.75 -9.14 23.73
CA TYR A 221 -31.81 -8.35 24.51
C TYR A 221 -32.26 -8.24 25.97
N ALA A 222 -31.91 -9.25 26.77
CA ALA A 222 -32.35 -9.44 28.15
C ALA A 222 -32.24 -8.16 29.02
N LYS A 223 -31.15 -7.40 28.87
CA LYS A 223 -30.90 -6.19 29.68
C LYS A 223 -31.99 -5.13 29.54
N SER A 224 -32.65 -4.99 28.39
CA SER A 224 -33.75 -4.03 28.23
C SER A 224 -34.99 -4.45 29.02
N HIS A 225 -35.30 -5.76 29.05
CA HIS A 225 -36.36 -6.32 29.88
C HIS A 225 -36.11 -6.07 31.36
N LEU A 226 -34.88 -6.30 31.81
CA LEU A 226 -34.49 -6.08 33.21
C LEU A 226 -34.66 -4.62 33.64
N GLN A 227 -34.21 -3.65 32.83
CA GLN A 227 -34.36 -2.24 33.18
C GLN A 227 -35.83 -1.81 33.19
N LEU A 228 -36.62 -2.23 32.19
CA LEU A 228 -38.05 -1.96 32.18
C LEU A 228 -38.75 -2.55 33.42
N GLY A 229 -38.41 -3.78 33.81
CA GLY A 229 -38.97 -4.43 35.00
C GLY A 229 -38.58 -3.75 36.31
N LYS A 230 -37.36 -3.24 36.44
CA LYS A 230 -36.93 -2.44 37.60
C LYS A 230 -37.71 -1.14 37.74
N ILE A 231 -37.95 -0.44 36.62
CA ILE A 231 -38.78 0.77 36.62
C ILE A 231 -40.22 0.42 37.02
N CYS A 232 -40.81 -0.65 36.47
CA CYS A 232 -42.15 -1.11 36.87
C CYS A 232 -42.22 -1.44 38.36
N TYR A 233 -41.21 -2.12 38.91
CA TYR A 233 -41.14 -2.41 40.34
C TYR A 233 -41.15 -1.12 41.16
N ARG A 234 -40.37 -0.11 40.76
CA ARG A 234 -40.35 1.20 41.44
C ARG A 234 -41.69 1.93 41.38
N GLU A 235 -42.40 1.82 40.26
CA GLU A 235 -43.77 2.37 40.08
C GLU A 235 -44.87 1.53 40.75
N HIS A 236 -44.52 0.50 41.53
CA HIS A 236 -45.45 -0.43 42.20
C HIS A 236 -46.31 -1.27 41.23
N LYS A 237 -45.90 -1.34 39.96
CA LYS A 237 -46.49 -2.15 38.88
C LYS A 237 -45.91 -3.57 38.91
N ILE A 238 -46.27 -4.33 39.95
CA ILE A 238 -45.57 -5.57 40.32
C ILE A 238 -45.79 -6.72 39.33
N SER A 239 -46.96 -6.79 38.69
CA SER A 239 -47.28 -7.78 37.67
C SER A 239 -46.42 -7.56 36.42
N GLN A 240 -46.33 -6.32 35.93
CA GLN A 240 -45.47 -5.92 34.83
C GLN A 240 -43.99 -6.13 35.17
N ALA A 241 -43.57 -5.79 36.39
CA ALA A 241 -42.22 -6.03 36.88
C ALA A 241 -41.85 -7.52 36.87
N LEU A 242 -42.74 -8.38 37.36
CA LEU A 242 -42.56 -9.83 37.32
C LEU A 242 -42.46 -10.32 35.88
N MET A 243 -43.38 -9.92 35.00
CA MET A 243 -43.33 -10.32 33.58
C MET A 243 -42.00 -9.95 32.91
N ALA A 244 -41.54 -8.71 33.07
CA ALA A 244 -40.29 -8.26 32.44
C ALA A 244 -39.04 -8.90 33.06
N ILE A 245 -38.96 -9.06 34.39
CA ILE A 245 -37.79 -9.67 35.04
C ILE A 245 -37.73 -11.18 34.81
N ASN A 246 -38.89 -11.85 34.78
CA ASN A 246 -38.96 -13.25 34.39
C ASN A 246 -38.46 -13.44 32.95
N MET A 247 -38.80 -12.53 32.03
CA MET A 247 -38.29 -12.56 30.66
C MET A 247 -36.76 -12.45 30.60
N TYR A 248 -36.13 -11.58 31.41
CA TYR A 248 -34.67 -11.55 31.56
C TYR A 248 -34.11 -12.92 31.98
N LEU A 249 -34.72 -13.57 32.99
CA LEU A 249 -34.28 -14.87 33.49
C LEU A 249 -34.56 -16.02 32.52
N LEU A 250 -35.48 -15.86 31.55
CA LEU A 250 -35.70 -16.82 30.47
C LEU A 250 -34.69 -16.66 29.33
N LEU A 251 -34.32 -15.42 29.01
CA LEU A 251 -33.37 -15.10 27.94
C LEU A 251 -31.93 -15.41 28.34
N ASP A 252 -31.59 -15.23 29.62
CA ASP A 252 -30.24 -15.42 30.16
C ASP A 252 -30.27 -16.28 31.43
N PRO A 253 -30.75 -17.54 31.38
CA PRO A 253 -31.02 -18.34 32.57
C PRO A 253 -29.76 -18.70 33.37
N ASP A 254 -28.61 -18.77 32.72
CA ASP A 254 -27.31 -19.12 33.30
C ASP A 254 -26.27 -17.99 33.23
N GLY A 255 -26.70 -16.79 32.88
CA GLY A 255 -25.84 -15.60 32.84
C GLY A 255 -25.19 -15.25 34.17
N GLU A 256 -24.08 -14.52 34.07
CA GLU A 256 -23.24 -14.09 35.21
C GLU A 256 -24.06 -13.43 36.33
N ASN A 257 -25.03 -12.59 35.94
CA ASN A 257 -25.87 -11.84 36.89
C ASN A 257 -27.14 -12.58 37.30
N SER A 258 -27.48 -13.71 36.68
CA SER A 258 -28.81 -14.31 36.78
C SER A 258 -29.11 -14.84 38.17
N LEU A 259 -28.11 -15.34 38.91
CA LEU A 259 -28.27 -15.71 40.33
C LEU A 259 -28.60 -14.50 41.21
N SER A 260 -27.92 -13.38 40.97
CA SER A 260 -28.13 -12.13 41.72
C SER A 260 -29.52 -11.57 41.43
N ILE A 261 -29.92 -11.53 40.16
CA ILE A 261 -31.25 -11.07 39.74
C ILE A 261 -32.35 -11.98 40.30
N LEU A 262 -32.20 -13.31 40.19
CA LEU A 262 -33.13 -14.30 40.77
C LEU A 262 -33.29 -14.07 42.28
N SER A 263 -32.18 -13.91 43.00
CA SER A 263 -32.19 -13.69 44.45
C SER A 263 -32.86 -12.36 44.81
N SER A 264 -32.57 -11.32 44.04
CA SER A 264 -33.14 -9.97 44.20
C SER A 264 -34.65 -10.00 44.01
N ILE A 265 -35.14 -10.50 42.87
CA ILE A 265 -36.58 -10.52 42.59
C ILE A 265 -37.33 -11.42 43.56
N ASN A 266 -36.77 -12.59 43.92
CA ASN A 266 -37.37 -13.47 44.92
C ASN A 266 -37.50 -12.81 46.29
N ASN A 267 -36.52 -12.00 46.70
CA ASN A 267 -36.61 -11.22 47.93
C ASN A 267 -37.64 -10.10 47.80
N SER A 268 -37.61 -9.35 46.69
CA SER A 268 -38.53 -8.24 46.42
C SER A 268 -40.00 -8.66 46.48
N VAL A 269 -40.36 -9.83 45.94
CA VAL A 269 -41.75 -10.31 45.95
C VAL A 269 -42.15 -11.06 47.22
N SER A 270 -41.25 -11.19 48.20
CA SER A 270 -41.49 -11.84 49.49
C SER A 270 -41.96 -10.87 50.59
N LYS A 271 -41.88 -9.57 50.33
CA LYS A 271 -42.20 -8.48 51.27
C LYS A 271 -42.90 -7.34 50.55
N LYS A 272 -43.45 -6.40 51.32
CA LYS A 272 -44.09 -5.19 50.77
C LYS A 272 -43.04 -4.32 50.06
N ASN A 273 -43.41 -3.76 48.91
CA ASN A 273 -42.58 -2.81 48.19
C ASN A 273 -42.57 -1.46 48.91
N GLU A 274 -41.40 -1.04 49.38
CA GLU A 274 -41.18 0.22 50.11
C GLU A 274 -40.56 1.32 49.23
N SER A 275 -40.39 1.07 47.93
CA SER A 275 -39.87 2.08 47.01
C SER A 275 -40.84 3.25 46.85
N THR A 276 -40.33 4.43 46.51
CA THR A 276 -41.16 5.60 46.18
C THR A 276 -41.38 5.65 44.66
N PRO A 277 -42.65 5.59 44.20
CA PRO A 277 -42.99 5.76 42.78
C PRO A 277 -42.55 7.14 42.25
N LEU A 278 -42.17 7.17 40.98
CA LEU A 278 -41.82 8.38 40.24
C LEU A 278 -43.07 9.09 39.68
N GLY A 279 -44.20 8.39 39.61
CA GLY A 279 -45.45 8.92 39.06
C GLY A 279 -45.49 8.91 37.54
N ILE A 280 -44.83 7.95 36.90
CA ILE A 280 -44.75 7.86 35.43
C ILE A 280 -45.69 6.77 34.88
N THR A 281 -46.29 7.06 33.73
CA THR A 281 -47.04 6.08 32.93
C THR A 281 -46.05 5.27 32.08
N ILE A 282 -46.01 3.96 32.28
CA ILE A 282 -45.15 3.03 31.55
C ILE A 282 -45.80 2.68 30.21
N SER A 283 -47.09 2.39 30.25
CA SER A 283 -47.92 2.08 29.10
C SER A 283 -49.37 2.48 29.35
N LYS A 284 -50.16 2.66 28.28
CA LYS A 284 -51.57 3.10 28.40
C LYS A 284 -52.50 2.05 29.03
N ASP A 285 -52.03 0.81 29.13
CA ASP A 285 -52.73 -0.32 29.75
C ASP A 285 -52.32 -0.53 31.22
N ASP A 286 -51.50 0.34 31.82
CA ASP A 286 -51.03 0.17 33.20
C ASP A 286 -52.17 0.02 34.21
N GLU A 287 -53.21 0.85 34.12
CA GLU A 287 -54.37 0.85 35.04
C GLU A 287 -55.15 -0.47 35.00
N SER A 288 -55.08 -1.22 33.89
CA SER A 288 -55.80 -2.50 33.77
C SER A 288 -55.23 -3.59 34.69
N PHE A 289 -54.02 -3.42 35.24
CA PHE A 289 -53.36 -4.40 36.10
C PHE A 289 -53.53 -4.12 37.60
N GLU A 290 -54.18 -3.03 38.02
CA GLU A 290 -54.23 -2.60 39.43
C GLU A 290 -54.75 -3.68 40.40
N ASP A 291 -55.80 -4.42 40.00
CA ASP A 291 -56.35 -5.50 40.81
C ASP A 291 -55.37 -6.67 40.95
N ILE A 292 -54.66 -7.02 39.87
CA ILE A 292 -53.65 -8.07 39.85
C ILE A 292 -52.46 -7.65 40.73
N ASP A 293 -52.02 -6.39 40.59
CA ASP A 293 -50.94 -5.82 41.38
C ASP A 293 -51.27 -5.80 42.87
N LEU A 294 -52.53 -5.48 43.23
CA LEU A 294 -53.01 -5.52 44.60
C LEU A 294 -52.99 -6.95 45.17
N ILE A 295 -53.42 -7.95 44.40
CA ILE A 295 -53.41 -9.37 44.79
C ILE A 295 -51.98 -9.86 45.05
N ILE A 296 -51.06 -9.57 44.13
CA ILE A 296 -49.66 -9.98 44.22
C ILE A 296 -48.96 -9.26 45.39
N SER A 297 -49.18 -7.94 45.53
CA SER A 297 -48.57 -7.11 46.57
C SER A 297 -49.05 -7.47 47.98
N ASN A 298 -50.29 -7.92 48.13
CA ASN A 298 -50.81 -8.44 49.40
C ASN A 298 -50.24 -9.80 49.80
N GLY A 299 -49.47 -10.45 48.91
CA GLY A 299 -48.76 -11.69 49.22
C GLY A 299 -49.69 -12.86 49.52
N ILE A 300 -50.88 -12.90 48.91
CA ILE A 300 -51.86 -13.99 49.11
C ILE A 300 -51.19 -15.35 48.84
N ALA A 301 -50.36 -15.42 47.80
CA ALA A 301 -49.60 -16.61 47.44
C ALA A 301 -48.52 -17.00 48.44
N LEU A 302 -48.06 -16.08 49.30
CA LEU A 302 -47.04 -16.35 50.31
C LEU A 302 -47.61 -17.05 51.55
N ASN A 303 -48.94 -17.09 51.71
CA ASN A 303 -49.59 -17.79 52.79
C ASN A 303 -49.22 -19.29 52.79
N ASN A 304 -49.01 -19.87 53.98
CA ASN A 304 -48.71 -21.29 54.13
C ASN A 304 -49.82 -22.21 53.61
N LYS A 305 -51.06 -21.73 53.53
CA LYS A 305 -52.21 -22.45 52.96
C LYS A 305 -52.28 -22.39 51.43
N TYR A 306 -51.50 -21.54 50.78
CA TYR A 306 -51.45 -21.47 49.32
C TYR A 306 -50.54 -22.58 48.79
N GLU A 307 -51.17 -23.64 48.27
CA GLU A 307 -50.47 -24.82 47.77
C GLU A 307 -50.24 -24.75 46.27
N ILE A 308 -49.00 -25.00 45.86
CA ILE A 308 -48.61 -25.20 44.46
C ILE A 308 -48.03 -26.61 44.28
N LYS A 309 -48.28 -27.21 43.11
CA LYS A 309 -47.77 -28.54 42.75
C LYS A 309 -46.26 -28.54 42.50
N ASN A 310 -45.70 -27.42 42.07
CA ASN A 310 -44.28 -27.27 41.75
C ASN A 310 -43.38 -27.58 42.97
N LYS A 311 -42.23 -28.19 42.71
CA LYS A 311 -41.29 -28.64 43.75
C LYS A 311 -40.38 -27.55 44.30
N ILE A 312 -40.19 -26.44 43.58
CA ILE A 312 -39.42 -25.26 44.00
C ILE A 312 -40.40 -24.24 44.58
N LYS A 313 -40.63 -24.27 45.89
CA LYS A 313 -41.66 -23.45 46.58
C LYS A 313 -41.13 -22.14 47.17
N ILE A 314 -40.28 -21.43 46.43
CA ILE A 314 -39.77 -20.10 46.84
C ILE A 314 -40.84 -19.02 46.61
N PRO A 315 -40.76 -17.85 47.30
CA PRO A 315 -41.69 -16.73 47.09
C PRO A 315 -41.93 -16.38 45.62
N LEU A 316 -40.87 -16.33 44.81
CA LEU A 316 -40.96 -16.04 43.37
C LEU A 316 -41.88 -17.02 42.63
N THR A 317 -41.70 -18.33 42.86
CA THR A 317 -42.54 -19.35 42.22
C THR A 317 -44.00 -19.19 42.61
N LYS A 318 -44.29 -18.95 43.89
CA LYS A 318 -45.67 -18.81 44.35
C LYS A 318 -46.33 -17.56 43.76
N GLN A 319 -45.61 -16.45 43.72
CA GLN A 319 -46.10 -15.20 43.14
C GLN A 319 -46.28 -15.31 41.62
N ASN A 320 -45.39 -15.98 40.91
CA ASN A 320 -45.57 -16.27 39.48
C ASN A 320 -46.75 -17.21 39.22
N HIS A 321 -47.03 -18.17 40.11
CA HIS A 321 -48.26 -18.97 40.02
C HIS A 321 -49.51 -18.11 40.16
N ALA A 322 -49.54 -17.19 41.12
CA ALA A 322 -50.67 -16.28 41.30
C ALA A 322 -50.83 -15.34 40.09
N LEU A 323 -49.73 -14.79 39.59
CA LEU A 323 -49.72 -13.97 38.36
C LEU A 323 -50.35 -14.72 37.18
N LEU A 324 -49.90 -15.94 36.89
CA LEU A 324 -50.44 -16.75 35.79
C LEU A 324 -51.93 -17.06 35.97
N GLU A 325 -52.37 -17.38 37.18
CA GLU A 325 -53.79 -17.60 37.49
C GLU A 325 -54.65 -16.35 37.28
N GLN A 326 -54.11 -15.15 37.53
CA GLN A 326 -54.81 -13.89 37.26
C GLN A 326 -54.81 -13.53 35.77
N LEU A 327 -53.73 -13.87 35.03
CA LEU A 327 -53.59 -13.52 33.62
C LEU A 327 -54.38 -14.43 32.66
N LYS A 328 -54.78 -15.64 33.08
CA LYS A 328 -55.37 -16.65 32.18
C LYS A 328 -56.60 -16.17 31.40
N ASP A 329 -57.44 -15.33 32.03
CA ASP A 329 -58.67 -14.77 31.47
C ASP A 329 -58.59 -13.23 31.38
N PHE A 330 -57.38 -12.66 31.46
CA PHE A 330 -57.17 -11.21 31.47
C PHE A 330 -57.31 -10.62 30.06
N GLU A 331 -58.16 -9.60 29.94
CA GLU A 331 -58.30 -8.76 28.75
C GLU A 331 -57.84 -7.33 29.09
N GLY A 332 -56.83 -6.82 28.38
CA GLY A 332 -56.28 -5.48 28.60
C GLY A 332 -56.97 -4.38 27.78
N SER A 333 -56.38 -3.16 27.80
CA SER A 333 -56.90 -1.97 27.11
C SER A 333 -56.15 -1.56 25.83
N GLY A 334 -55.39 -2.50 25.26
CA GLY A 334 -54.68 -2.43 23.99
C GLY A 334 -53.31 -1.75 24.03
N GLY A 335 -52.58 -1.83 25.15
CA GLY A 335 -51.25 -1.22 25.36
C GLY A 335 -50.07 -2.18 25.09
N PHE A 336 -48.92 -1.92 25.73
CA PHE A 336 -47.70 -2.68 25.48
C PHE A 336 -47.71 -4.03 26.20
N TRP A 337 -48.22 -4.10 27.42
CA TRP A 337 -48.14 -5.30 28.25
C TRP A 337 -49.12 -6.35 27.80
N ASP A 338 -50.37 -5.96 27.58
CA ASP A 338 -51.43 -6.86 27.12
C ASP A 338 -51.26 -7.32 25.66
N GLN A 339 -50.61 -6.54 24.81
CA GLN A 339 -50.27 -6.95 23.45
C GLN A 339 -49.03 -7.84 23.38
N LYS A 340 -48.01 -7.60 24.23
CA LYS A 340 -46.71 -8.28 24.11
C LYS A 340 -46.46 -9.34 25.18
N TYR A 341 -46.62 -9.03 26.46
CA TYR A 341 -46.25 -9.96 27.54
C TYR A 341 -47.38 -10.89 27.94
N VAL A 342 -48.61 -10.37 28.13
CA VAL A 342 -49.74 -11.18 28.60
C VAL A 342 -49.99 -12.42 27.72
N PRO A 343 -49.97 -12.35 26.37
CA PRO A 343 -50.21 -13.53 25.53
C PRO A 343 -49.16 -14.62 25.74
N PHE A 344 -47.92 -14.24 26.06
CA PHE A 344 -46.84 -15.18 26.38
C PHE A 344 -47.11 -15.91 27.70
N TYR A 345 -47.52 -15.20 28.74
CA TYR A 345 -47.85 -15.80 30.03
C TYR A 345 -49.14 -16.64 29.98
N GLN A 346 -50.14 -16.23 29.22
CA GLN A 346 -51.32 -17.03 28.93
C GLN A 346 -50.95 -18.33 28.20
N TRP A 347 -50.02 -18.26 27.24
CA TRP A 347 -49.51 -19.46 26.57
C TRP A 347 -48.82 -20.43 27.52
N ILE A 348 -48.01 -19.93 28.47
CA ILE A 348 -47.39 -20.78 29.52
C ILE A 348 -48.48 -21.49 30.33
N PHE A 349 -49.52 -20.77 30.76
CA PHE A 349 -50.60 -21.33 31.55
C PHE A 349 -51.41 -22.38 30.77
N ASN A 350 -51.84 -22.04 29.55
CA ASN A 350 -52.73 -22.87 28.72
C ASN A 350 -52.08 -24.18 28.26
N ASN A 351 -50.74 -24.25 28.22
CA ASN A 351 -49.99 -25.44 27.83
C ASN A 351 -49.38 -26.20 29.03
N GLU A 352 -49.78 -25.84 30.26
CA GLU A 352 -49.27 -26.45 31.49
C GLU A 352 -47.74 -26.35 31.69
N TYR A 353 -47.08 -25.35 31.08
CA TYR A 353 -45.62 -25.17 31.13
C TYR A 353 -45.12 -24.47 32.41
N PHE A 354 -45.95 -24.33 33.44
CA PHE A 354 -45.58 -23.64 34.68
C PHE A 354 -44.32 -24.24 35.35
N ASP A 355 -44.20 -25.56 35.33
CA ASP A 355 -43.04 -26.26 35.88
C ASP A 355 -41.77 -25.96 35.08
N ASP A 356 -41.84 -26.05 33.76
CA ASP A 356 -40.69 -25.82 32.87
C ASP A 356 -40.23 -24.37 32.90
N PHE A 357 -41.17 -23.42 32.91
CA PHE A 357 -40.93 -22.00 33.14
C PHE A 357 -40.21 -21.76 34.47
N THR A 358 -40.73 -22.32 35.57
CA THR A 358 -40.15 -22.15 36.91
C THR A 358 -38.73 -22.72 36.99
N TYR A 359 -38.51 -23.90 36.41
CA TYR A 359 -37.17 -24.51 36.40
C TYR A 359 -36.19 -23.67 35.59
N THR A 360 -36.63 -23.06 34.48
CA THR A 360 -35.79 -22.20 33.64
C THR A 360 -35.39 -20.92 34.35
N ILE A 361 -36.34 -20.14 34.90
CA ILE A 361 -36.00 -18.89 35.61
C ILE A 361 -35.24 -19.12 36.92
N SER A 362 -35.28 -20.34 37.46
CA SER A 362 -34.56 -20.74 38.67
C SER A 362 -33.27 -21.51 38.38
N TYR A 363 -32.77 -21.50 37.14
CA TYR A 363 -31.67 -22.37 36.72
C TYR A 363 -30.39 -22.22 37.57
N THR A 364 -30.03 -20.99 37.94
CA THR A 364 -28.84 -20.69 38.76
C THR A 364 -29.04 -20.91 40.27
N ILE A 365 -30.19 -21.43 40.73
CA ILE A 365 -30.51 -21.58 42.16
C ILE A 365 -29.50 -22.45 42.91
N GLN A 366 -28.98 -21.93 44.03
CA GLN A 366 -27.92 -22.60 44.79
C GLN A 366 -28.42 -23.50 45.95
N ASN A 367 -29.72 -23.46 46.25
CA ASN A 367 -30.28 -24.35 47.28
C ASN A 367 -30.08 -25.82 46.87
N LYS A 368 -29.42 -26.61 47.71
CA LYS A 368 -29.04 -28.00 47.41
C LYS A 368 -30.20 -28.90 46.95
N ASN A 369 -31.41 -28.72 47.51
CA ASN A 369 -32.57 -29.53 47.14
C ASN A 369 -33.16 -29.08 45.80
N PHE A 370 -33.26 -27.76 45.58
CA PHE A 370 -33.79 -27.21 44.33
C PHE A 370 -32.82 -27.40 43.16
N LYS A 371 -31.50 -27.29 43.40
CA LYS A 371 -30.48 -27.56 42.39
C LYS A 371 -30.59 -28.99 41.83
N LYS A 372 -30.78 -29.99 42.69
CA LYS A 372 -31.04 -31.38 42.26
C LYS A 372 -32.31 -31.51 41.40
N ILE A 373 -33.32 -30.68 41.64
CA ILE A 373 -34.54 -30.65 40.83
C ILE A 373 -34.23 -30.05 39.45
N ILE A 374 -33.48 -28.95 39.37
CA ILE A 374 -33.02 -28.34 38.12
C ILE A 374 -32.18 -29.35 37.30
N GLU A 375 -31.16 -29.94 37.92
CA GLU A 375 -30.27 -30.93 37.28
C GLU A 375 -31.03 -32.14 36.73
N LYS A 376 -32.11 -32.58 37.39
CA LYS A 376 -32.96 -33.68 36.92
C LYS A 376 -33.84 -33.30 35.72
N ASN A 377 -34.13 -32.01 35.54
CA ASN A 377 -35.04 -31.50 34.52
C ASN A 377 -34.34 -30.69 33.43
N THR A 378 -33.01 -30.74 33.31
CA THR A 378 -32.25 -29.98 32.31
C THR A 378 -32.76 -30.19 30.88
N SER A 379 -33.12 -31.43 30.51
CA SER A 379 -33.69 -31.71 29.17
C SER A 379 -35.03 -31.00 28.92
N LYS A 380 -35.85 -30.84 29.97
CA LYS A 380 -37.11 -30.08 29.87
C LYS A 380 -36.86 -28.58 29.76
N ILE A 381 -35.88 -28.07 30.50
CA ILE A 381 -35.46 -26.66 30.43
C ILE A 381 -35.00 -26.34 29.00
N THR A 382 -34.12 -27.15 28.41
CA THR A 382 -33.68 -26.96 27.03
C THR A 382 -34.85 -26.98 26.04
N ALA A 383 -35.74 -27.97 26.15
CA ALA A 383 -36.91 -28.05 25.26
C ALA A 383 -37.87 -26.86 25.43
N PHE A 384 -38.05 -26.38 26.66
CA PHE A 384 -38.88 -25.20 26.93
C PHE A 384 -38.25 -23.92 26.39
N ILE A 385 -36.92 -23.77 26.46
CA ILE A 385 -36.22 -22.62 25.87
C ILE A 385 -36.49 -22.53 24.36
N ASP A 386 -36.45 -23.65 23.63
CA ASP A 386 -36.76 -23.67 22.20
C ASP A 386 -38.21 -23.21 21.91
N LEU A 387 -39.17 -23.72 22.69
CA LEU A 387 -40.58 -23.34 22.59
C LEU A 387 -40.82 -21.87 22.97
N PHE A 388 -40.12 -21.40 24.01
CA PHE A 388 -40.14 -20.02 24.47
C PHE A 388 -39.68 -19.08 23.36
N TYR A 389 -38.52 -19.33 22.76
CA TYR A 389 -37.99 -18.49 21.68
C TYR A 389 -38.98 -18.42 20.50
N ALA A 390 -39.55 -19.56 20.10
CA ALA A 390 -40.54 -19.61 19.03
C ALA A 390 -41.80 -18.82 19.35
N LYS A 391 -42.35 -18.98 20.57
CA LYS A 391 -43.58 -18.28 20.96
C LYS A 391 -43.36 -16.78 21.17
N TRP A 392 -42.24 -16.39 21.77
CA TRP A 392 -41.92 -14.99 21.98
C TRP A 392 -41.78 -14.24 20.66
N MET A 393 -41.18 -14.89 19.66
CA MET A 393 -41.10 -14.37 18.29
C MET A 393 -42.46 -14.16 17.64
N GLU A 394 -43.35 -15.16 17.73
CA GLU A 394 -44.73 -15.10 17.19
C GLU A 394 -45.53 -13.90 17.75
N ILE A 395 -45.21 -13.43 18.95
CA ILE A 395 -45.92 -12.31 19.59
C ILE A 395 -45.27 -10.95 19.23
N ILE A 396 -43.96 -10.92 19.04
CA ILE A 396 -43.21 -9.68 18.84
C ILE A 396 -43.14 -9.27 17.38
N ASP A 397 -43.19 -10.19 16.42
CA ASP A 397 -43.01 -9.88 15.00
C ASP A 397 -44.06 -8.88 14.46
N GLU A 398 -45.33 -8.97 14.84
CA GLU A 398 -46.37 -8.04 14.39
C GLU A 398 -46.47 -6.76 15.24
N ASN A 399 -46.39 -5.60 14.60
CA ASN A 399 -46.43 -4.30 15.28
C ASN A 399 -47.27 -3.28 14.52
N GLU A 400 -48.17 -2.58 15.22
CA GLU A 400 -48.92 -1.46 14.68
C GLU A 400 -48.04 -0.19 14.67
N GLN A 401 -47.72 0.33 13.49
CA GLN A 401 -46.94 1.56 13.36
C GLN A 401 -47.28 2.34 12.08
N ILE A 402 -46.76 3.57 11.98
CA ILE A 402 -46.80 4.33 10.72
C ILE A 402 -45.74 3.75 9.80
N TYR A 403 -46.17 3.07 8.74
CA TYR A 403 -45.30 2.49 7.73
C TYR A 403 -45.73 2.96 6.35
N GLN A 404 -44.78 3.51 5.57
CA GLN A 404 -45.06 4.16 4.28
C GLN A 404 -46.16 5.26 4.37
N GLY A 405 -46.24 5.98 5.48
CA GLY A 405 -47.19 7.09 5.68
C GLY A 405 -48.58 6.69 6.17
N GLU A 406 -48.87 5.39 6.30
CA GLU A 406 -50.15 4.87 6.77
C GLU A 406 -50.00 4.08 8.06
N LYS A 407 -51.00 4.15 8.94
CA LYS A 407 -51.07 3.36 10.16
C LYS A 407 -51.52 1.94 9.81
N GLN A 408 -50.64 0.95 9.98
CA GLN A 408 -50.90 -0.44 9.63
C GLN A 408 -50.09 -1.40 10.51
N VAL A 409 -50.55 -2.65 10.59
CA VAL A 409 -49.77 -3.74 11.21
C VAL A 409 -48.69 -4.15 10.22
N VAL A 410 -47.45 -4.18 10.69
CA VAL A 410 -46.31 -4.68 9.92
C VAL A 410 -45.62 -5.82 10.67
N THR A 411 -44.98 -6.68 9.92
CA THR A 411 -44.15 -7.76 10.42
C THR A 411 -42.69 -7.32 10.47
N HIS A 412 -42.06 -7.55 11.61
CA HIS A 412 -40.64 -7.46 11.87
C HIS A 412 -40.03 -8.85 11.74
N PHE A 413 -39.20 -9.04 10.72
CA PHE A 413 -38.49 -10.29 10.50
C PHE A 413 -37.13 -10.22 11.18
N PHE A 414 -36.88 -11.14 12.13
CA PHE A 414 -35.61 -11.23 12.84
C PHE A 414 -34.81 -12.46 12.36
N SER A 415 -33.50 -12.30 12.21
CA SER A 415 -32.53 -13.40 12.02
C SER A 415 -31.37 -13.19 12.98
N ASP A 416 -30.81 -14.26 13.52
CA ASP A 416 -29.70 -14.21 14.48
C ASP A 416 -29.95 -13.18 15.60
N TYR A 417 -31.19 -13.17 16.10
CA TYR A 417 -31.66 -12.28 17.17
C TYR A 417 -31.62 -10.78 16.85
N THR A 418 -31.52 -10.38 15.58
CA THR A 418 -31.52 -8.97 15.14
C THR A 418 -32.58 -8.71 14.07
N LEU A 419 -33.13 -7.48 14.05
CA LEU A 419 -34.12 -7.09 13.05
C LEU A 419 -33.49 -6.97 11.66
N GLN A 420 -33.91 -7.83 10.74
CA GLN A 420 -33.36 -7.90 9.38
C GLN A 420 -34.29 -7.28 8.34
N ALA A 421 -35.62 -7.32 8.54
CA ALA A 421 -36.55 -6.74 7.60
C ALA A 421 -37.87 -6.29 8.24
N VAL A 422 -38.50 -5.29 7.62
CA VAL A 422 -39.80 -4.77 8.02
C VAL A 422 -40.67 -4.61 6.78
N GLY A 423 -41.91 -5.13 6.85
CA GLY A 423 -42.91 -4.95 5.80
C GLY A 423 -44.24 -5.59 6.16
N VAL A 424 -45.16 -5.66 5.21
CA VAL A 424 -46.52 -6.18 5.44
C VAL A 424 -46.62 -7.64 5.00
N THR A 425 -47.28 -8.46 5.81
CA THR A 425 -47.65 -9.84 5.46
C THR A 425 -49.18 -9.96 5.27
N LYS A 426 -49.61 -10.86 4.38
CA LYS A 426 -51.01 -11.27 4.21
C LYS A 426 -51.04 -12.76 3.90
N ASP A 427 -51.84 -13.54 4.63
CA ASP A 427 -51.91 -15.01 4.50
C ASP A 427 -50.50 -15.66 4.54
N ASP A 428 -49.69 -15.28 5.54
CA ASP A 428 -48.28 -15.70 5.73
C ASP A 428 -47.33 -15.36 4.57
N LYS A 429 -47.72 -14.46 3.66
CA LYS A 429 -46.90 -14.04 2.52
C LYS A 429 -46.51 -12.58 2.62
N MET A 430 -45.24 -12.30 2.34
CA MET A 430 -44.73 -10.93 2.21
C MET A 430 -45.42 -10.23 1.04
N VAL A 431 -45.98 -9.04 1.26
CA VAL A 431 -46.66 -8.25 0.22
C VAL A 431 -46.27 -6.78 0.29
N GLY A 432 -46.30 -6.10 -0.86
CA GLY A 432 -46.05 -4.66 -0.91
C GLY A 432 -44.58 -4.32 -0.67
N THR A 433 -44.32 -3.14 -0.11
CA THR A 433 -42.94 -2.66 0.11
C THR A 433 -42.34 -3.29 1.36
N TRP A 434 -41.08 -3.70 1.24
CA TRP A 434 -40.25 -4.20 2.32
C TRP A 434 -38.92 -3.44 2.36
N GLU A 435 -38.44 -3.23 3.57
CA GLU A 435 -37.14 -2.59 3.87
C GLU A 435 -36.31 -3.57 4.69
N THR A 436 -35.06 -3.78 4.28
CA THR A 436 -34.11 -4.67 4.96
C THR A 436 -33.01 -3.84 5.62
N TYR A 437 -32.46 -4.38 6.71
CA TYR A 437 -31.49 -3.70 7.56
C TYR A 437 -30.27 -4.59 7.78
N ASN A 438 -29.09 -3.99 7.95
CA ASN A 438 -27.90 -4.71 8.39
C ASN A 438 -27.90 -4.89 9.92
N GLU A 439 -26.94 -5.64 10.45
CA GLU A 439 -26.80 -5.91 11.90
C GLU A 439 -26.66 -4.63 12.75
N GLN A 440 -26.17 -3.55 12.15
CA GLN A 440 -26.04 -2.25 12.81
C GLN A 440 -27.36 -1.47 12.81
N GLY A 441 -28.44 -1.98 12.20
CA GLY A 441 -29.74 -1.31 12.15
C GLY A 441 -29.85 -0.23 11.09
N ARG A 442 -28.95 -0.21 10.10
CA ARG A 442 -29.00 0.67 8.93
C ARG A 442 -29.71 -0.03 7.77
N ILE A 443 -30.51 0.71 6.98
CA ILE A 443 -31.14 0.16 5.78
C ILE A 443 -30.08 -0.35 4.78
N ASN A 444 -30.20 -1.60 4.34
CA ASN A 444 -29.31 -2.20 3.33
C ASN A 444 -30.07 -2.66 2.07
N GLY A 445 -31.40 -2.63 2.08
CA GLY A 445 -32.21 -2.98 0.91
C GLY A 445 -33.64 -2.47 0.99
N LYS A 446 -34.24 -2.25 -0.18
CA LYS A 446 -35.64 -1.83 -0.32
C LYS A 446 -36.23 -2.33 -1.62
N GLY A 447 -37.41 -2.95 -1.56
CA GLY A 447 -38.09 -3.44 -2.76
C GLY A 447 -39.53 -3.84 -2.50
N LYS A 448 -40.12 -4.58 -3.44
CA LYS A 448 -41.52 -5.00 -3.38
C LYS A 448 -41.71 -6.50 -3.57
N PHE A 449 -42.75 -7.02 -2.91
CA PHE A 449 -43.30 -8.36 -3.13
C PHE A 449 -44.70 -8.28 -3.75
N ASN A 450 -45.00 -9.21 -4.65
CA ASN A 450 -46.31 -9.36 -5.27
C ASN A 450 -47.31 -10.04 -4.29
N LYS A 451 -48.56 -10.23 -4.70
CA LYS A 451 -49.60 -10.90 -3.88
C LYS A 451 -49.31 -12.38 -3.58
N LYS A 452 -48.36 -13.00 -4.28
CA LYS A 452 -47.98 -14.41 -4.09
C LYS A 452 -46.83 -14.58 -3.09
N GLY A 453 -46.19 -13.51 -2.64
CA GLY A 453 -44.97 -13.58 -1.83
C GLY A 453 -43.68 -13.53 -2.63
N ASP A 454 -43.73 -13.27 -3.94
CA ASP A 454 -42.53 -13.24 -4.79
C ASP A 454 -42.01 -11.81 -4.98
N LYS A 455 -40.69 -11.63 -4.97
CA LYS A 455 -40.05 -10.34 -5.32
C LYS A 455 -40.52 -9.86 -6.70
N THR A 456 -40.81 -8.58 -6.82
CA THR A 456 -41.28 -7.94 -8.06
C THR A 456 -40.83 -6.48 -8.17
N GLY A 457 -40.64 -5.99 -9.38
CA GLY A 457 -40.19 -4.63 -9.65
C GLY A 457 -38.72 -4.43 -9.26
N VAL A 458 -38.33 -3.16 -9.06
CA VAL A 458 -36.95 -2.80 -8.75
C VAL A 458 -36.69 -2.94 -7.25
N TRP A 459 -35.66 -3.71 -6.92
CA TRP A 459 -35.02 -3.77 -5.61
C TRP A 459 -33.75 -2.92 -5.64
N VAL A 460 -33.57 -2.09 -4.63
CA VAL A 460 -32.40 -1.22 -4.45
C VAL A 460 -31.66 -1.70 -3.21
N TRP A 461 -30.38 -2.01 -3.37
CA TRP A 461 -29.49 -2.41 -2.30
C TRP A 461 -28.50 -1.29 -1.98
N TYR A 462 -28.10 -1.19 -0.71
CA TYR A 462 -27.19 -0.16 -0.22
C TYR A 462 -25.95 -0.80 0.40
N ASP A 463 -24.80 -0.13 0.27
CA ASP A 463 -23.57 -0.52 0.97
C ASP A 463 -23.60 -0.08 2.44
N ASP A 464 -22.56 -0.43 3.20
CA ASP A 464 -22.43 -0.07 4.62
C ASP A 464 -22.35 1.45 4.85
N HIS A 465 -22.11 2.25 3.80
CA HIS A 465 -22.09 3.72 3.81
C HIS A 465 -23.43 4.31 3.35
N GLY A 466 -24.42 3.47 3.04
CA GLY A 466 -25.77 3.85 2.59
C GLY A 466 -25.83 4.35 1.17
N ASN A 467 -24.76 4.18 0.39
CA ASN A 467 -24.78 4.46 -1.04
C ASN A 467 -25.44 3.28 -1.76
N VAL A 468 -26.12 3.55 -2.89
CA VAL A 468 -26.70 2.48 -3.70
C VAL A 468 -25.57 1.60 -4.22
N SER A 469 -25.58 0.31 -3.86
CA SER A 469 -24.61 -0.69 -4.33
C SER A 469 -25.14 -1.41 -5.57
N GLU A 470 -26.43 -1.75 -5.58
CA GLU A 470 -27.05 -2.52 -6.65
C GLU A 470 -28.52 -2.12 -6.87
N LYS A 471 -28.98 -2.27 -8.12
CA LYS A 471 -30.37 -2.18 -8.54
C LYS A 471 -30.72 -3.44 -9.33
N GLU A 472 -31.74 -4.16 -8.88
CA GLU A 472 -32.13 -5.45 -9.42
C GLU A 472 -33.61 -5.44 -9.81
N THR A 473 -33.95 -5.85 -11.04
CA THR A 473 -35.35 -5.96 -11.46
C THR A 473 -35.84 -7.40 -11.35
N TYR A 474 -36.95 -7.60 -10.64
CA TYR A 474 -37.58 -8.92 -10.45
C TYR A 474 -38.95 -9.02 -11.11
N LYS A 475 -39.28 -10.22 -11.56
CA LYS A 475 -40.64 -10.64 -11.95
C LYS A 475 -40.89 -12.04 -11.43
N ASP A 476 -41.98 -12.22 -10.67
CA ASP A 476 -42.40 -13.49 -10.09
C ASP A 476 -41.23 -14.23 -9.38
N GLY A 477 -40.47 -13.47 -8.58
CA GLY A 477 -39.41 -13.99 -7.72
C GLY A 477 -38.06 -14.22 -8.41
N LYS A 478 -37.97 -14.02 -9.73
CA LYS A 478 -36.74 -14.20 -10.51
C LYS A 478 -36.24 -12.86 -11.04
N LEU A 479 -34.91 -12.70 -11.13
CA LEU A 479 -34.30 -11.59 -11.85
C LEU A 479 -34.80 -11.58 -13.29
N ASN A 480 -35.43 -10.48 -13.70
CA ASN A 480 -36.07 -10.33 -14.99
C ASN A 480 -36.16 -8.83 -15.34
N GLY A 481 -35.25 -8.36 -16.18
CA GLY A 481 -35.05 -6.95 -16.50
C GLY A 481 -33.62 -6.49 -16.19
N GLU A 482 -33.46 -5.19 -16.00
CA GLU A 482 -32.16 -4.53 -15.83
C GLU A 482 -31.56 -4.82 -14.44
N TYR A 483 -30.25 -5.08 -14.44
CA TYR A 483 -29.36 -5.15 -13.29
C TYR A 483 -28.29 -4.07 -13.44
N THR A 484 -28.06 -3.31 -12.39
CA THR A 484 -26.99 -2.32 -12.32
C THR A 484 -26.26 -2.41 -10.99
N SER A 485 -24.93 -2.51 -11.00
CA SER A 485 -24.11 -2.36 -9.79
C SER A 485 -23.27 -1.09 -9.85
N PHE A 486 -22.85 -0.60 -8.69
CA PHE A 486 -22.17 0.68 -8.51
C PHE A 486 -20.90 0.51 -7.68
N TYR A 487 -19.90 1.35 -7.95
CA TYR A 487 -18.79 1.56 -7.04
C TYR A 487 -19.24 2.37 -5.81
N LYS A 488 -18.47 2.35 -4.72
CA LYS A 488 -18.72 3.19 -3.53
C LYS A 488 -18.82 4.70 -3.85
N SER A 489 -18.22 5.15 -4.96
CA SER A 489 -18.34 6.52 -5.46
C SER A 489 -19.69 6.85 -6.11
N GLY A 490 -20.55 5.84 -6.32
CA GLY A 490 -21.81 5.97 -7.05
C GLY A 490 -21.68 5.85 -8.57
N VAL A 491 -20.47 5.68 -9.10
CA VAL A 491 -20.22 5.40 -10.52
C VAL A 491 -20.74 4.01 -10.87
N VAL A 492 -21.44 3.87 -12.00
CA VAL A 492 -21.90 2.57 -12.51
C VAL A 492 -20.70 1.66 -12.72
N LYS A 493 -20.74 0.46 -12.15
CA LYS A 493 -19.72 -0.58 -12.31
C LYS A 493 -20.12 -1.58 -13.38
N THR A 494 -21.35 -2.08 -13.33
CA THR A 494 -21.83 -3.11 -14.27
C THR A 494 -23.27 -2.85 -14.67
N THR A 495 -23.60 -3.13 -15.93
CA THR A 495 -24.99 -3.23 -16.42
C THR A 495 -25.17 -4.56 -17.12
N LEU A 496 -26.32 -5.21 -16.89
CA LEU A 496 -26.69 -6.48 -17.53
C LEU A 496 -28.23 -6.61 -17.51
N ASN A 497 -28.81 -7.34 -18.46
CA ASN A 497 -30.20 -7.75 -18.39
C ASN A 497 -30.32 -9.22 -17.99
N TYR A 498 -31.39 -9.54 -17.28
CA TYR A 498 -31.76 -10.90 -16.91
C TYR A 498 -33.10 -11.27 -17.52
N LYS A 499 -33.26 -12.54 -17.87
CA LYS A 499 -34.53 -13.16 -18.25
C LYS A 499 -34.69 -14.46 -17.49
N ASP A 500 -35.74 -14.55 -16.67
CA ASP A 500 -36.05 -15.72 -15.84
C ASP A 500 -34.86 -16.22 -14.98
N GLY A 501 -34.12 -15.29 -14.38
CA GLY A 501 -32.97 -15.55 -13.52
C GLY A 501 -31.65 -15.78 -14.26
N LYS A 502 -31.64 -15.66 -15.60
CA LYS A 502 -30.46 -15.92 -16.44
C LYS A 502 -29.97 -14.63 -17.12
N PRO A 503 -28.66 -14.35 -17.14
CA PRO A 503 -28.06 -13.32 -17.98
C PRO A 503 -28.51 -13.44 -19.43
N GLU A 504 -28.98 -12.32 -19.99
CA GLU A 504 -29.52 -12.22 -21.35
C GLU A 504 -29.21 -10.82 -21.90
N GLY A 505 -28.66 -10.74 -23.11
CA GLY A 505 -28.34 -9.46 -23.77
C GLY A 505 -26.96 -8.91 -23.43
N VAL A 506 -26.81 -7.59 -23.53
CA VAL A 506 -25.50 -6.91 -23.42
C VAL A 506 -25.11 -6.74 -21.94
N TYR A 507 -23.90 -7.16 -21.64
CA TYR A 507 -23.17 -6.86 -20.42
C TYR A 507 -22.17 -5.74 -20.70
N ASN A 508 -22.14 -4.73 -19.83
CA ASN A 508 -21.10 -3.69 -19.84
C ASN A 508 -20.46 -3.59 -18.46
N GLU A 509 -19.12 -3.48 -18.43
CA GLU A 509 -18.36 -3.13 -17.22
C GLU A 509 -17.61 -1.82 -17.44
N PHE A 510 -17.67 -0.96 -16.42
CA PHE A 510 -17.04 0.35 -16.41
C PHE A 510 -16.00 0.41 -15.29
N ASN A 511 -14.95 1.21 -15.46
CA ASN A 511 -13.98 1.47 -14.40
C ASN A 511 -14.51 2.50 -13.37
N LYS A 512 -13.75 2.74 -12.29
CA LYS A 512 -14.08 3.72 -11.24
C LYS A 512 -14.28 5.16 -11.75
N LYS A 513 -13.87 5.44 -13.01
CA LYS A 513 -13.89 6.74 -13.68
C LYS A 513 -14.93 6.81 -14.81
N SER A 514 -15.83 5.82 -14.90
CA SER A 514 -16.90 5.73 -15.90
C SER A 514 -16.48 5.34 -17.33
N ALA A 515 -15.22 4.94 -17.57
CA ALA A 515 -14.83 4.41 -18.87
C ALA A 515 -15.38 3.00 -19.07
N LEU A 516 -16.01 2.71 -20.22
CA LEU A 516 -16.40 1.35 -20.59
C LEU A 516 -15.14 0.51 -20.86
N ILE A 517 -14.89 -0.50 -20.03
CA ILE A 517 -13.69 -1.36 -20.13
C ILE A 517 -14.01 -2.76 -20.65
N GLU A 518 -15.26 -3.20 -20.54
CA GLU A 518 -15.69 -4.51 -21.04
C GLU A 518 -17.10 -4.44 -21.65
N LYS A 519 -17.29 -5.12 -22.77
CA LYS A 519 -18.60 -5.31 -23.40
C LYS A 519 -18.71 -6.73 -23.97
N LYS A 520 -19.69 -7.50 -23.48
CA LYS A 520 -19.95 -8.88 -23.94
C LYS A 520 -21.44 -9.15 -24.02
N VAL A 521 -21.82 -10.22 -24.71
CA VAL A 521 -23.24 -10.56 -24.93
C VAL A 521 -23.53 -11.95 -24.38
N PHE A 522 -24.65 -12.08 -23.69
CA PHE A 522 -25.17 -13.32 -23.15
C PHE A 522 -26.45 -13.74 -23.89
N ALA A 523 -26.61 -15.04 -24.09
CA ALA A 523 -27.88 -15.66 -24.47
C ALA A 523 -28.07 -16.93 -23.64
N ASN A 524 -29.20 -17.04 -22.93
CA ASN A 524 -29.50 -18.19 -22.07
C ASN A 524 -28.38 -18.52 -21.05
N ASN A 525 -27.82 -17.52 -20.36
CA ASN A 525 -26.71 -17.67 -19.39
C ASN A 525 -25.36 -18.12 -19.99
N LYS A 526 -25.18 -18.01 -21.32
CA LYS A 526 -23.92 -18.35 -21.99
C LYS A 526 -23.42 -17.18 -22.81
N LEU A 527 -22.10 -16.97 -22.85
CA LEU A 527 -21.49 -15.98 -23.74
C LEU A 527 -21.78 -16.35 -25.20
N GLN A 528 -22.28 -15.37 -25.95
CA GLN A 528 -22.73 -15.53 -27.32
C GLN A 528 -22.47 -14.25 -28.11
N GLY A 529 -21.83 -14.33 -29.26
CA GLY A 529 -21.52 -13.18 -30.10
C GLY A 529 -20.20 -12.50 -29.73
N GLU A 530 -20.09 -11.20 -30.01
CA GLU A 530 -18.84 -10.45 -29.85
C GLU A 530 -18.56 -10.11 -28.37
N TYR A 531 -17.30 -10.27 -27.98
CA TYR A 531 -16.74 -9.78 -26.73
C TYR A 531 -15.61 -8.81 -27.06
N GLN A 532 -15.73 -7.58 -26.54
CA GLN A 532 -14.76 -6.50 -26.63
C GLN A 532 -14.27 -6.09 -25.23
N SER A 533 -12.97 -5.82 -25.11
CA SER A 533 -12.43 -5.08 -23.96
C SER A 533 -11.64 -3.86 -24.43
N TYR A 534 -11.45 -2.92 -23.51
CA TYR A 534 -10.83 -1.62 -23.79
C TYR A 534 -9.75 -1.29 -22.77
N HIS A 535 -8.77 -0.49 -23.19
CA HIS A 535 -7.79 0.13 -22.31
C HIS A 535 -8.44 1.24 -21.46
N GLY A 536 -7.67 1.91 -20.60
CA GLY A 536 -8.20 2.90 -19.65
C GLY A 536 -8.93 4.11 -20.26
N LEU A 537 -8.80 4.35 -21.56
CA LEU A 537 -9.52 5.39 -22.32
C LEU A 537 -10.90 4.94 -22.83
N GLY A 538 -11.32 3.73 -22.45
CA GLY A 538 -12.57 3.13 -22.89
C GLY A 538 -12.63 2.91 -24.41
N VAL A 539 -13.79 3.14 -25.00
CA VAL A 539 -14.09 2.79 -26.42
C VAL A 539 -13.12 3.37 -27.45
N SER A 540 -12.39 4.43 -27.11
CA SER A 540 -11.38 5.05 -27.97
C SER A 540 -10.09 4.23 -28.12
N ALA A 541 -9.85 3.26 -27.22
CA ALA A 541 -8.65 2.43 -27.19
C ALA A 541 -9.03 0.95 -26.97
N LYS A 542 -9.39 0.25 -28.05
CA LYS A 542 -9.73 -1.18 -28.03
C LYS A 542 -8.52 -2.03 -27.61
N ASP A 543 -8.69 -2.99 -26.72
CA ASP A 543 -7.68 -4.04 -26.42
C ASP A 543 -8.12 -5.32 -27.14
N TYR A 544 -9.11 -6.01 -26.59
CA TYR A 544 -9.46 -7.37 -26.97
C TYR A 544 -10.68 -7.42 -27.89
N THR A 545 -10.69 -8.35 -28.83
CA THR A 545 -11.88 -8.73 -29.61
C THR A 545 -11.91 -10.23 -29.82
N ALA A 546 -13.04 -10.86 -29.52
CA ALA A 546 -13.29 -12.25 -29.83
C ALA A 546 -14.77 -12.52 -30.08
N SER A 547 -15.09 -13.68 -30.65
CA SER A 547 -16.45 -14.17 -30.84
C SER A 547 -16.68 -15.47 -30.06
N TYR A 548 -17.86 -15.59 -29.47
CA TYR A 548 -18.27 -16.77 -28.71
C TYR A 548 -19.52 -17.41 -29.30
N THR A 549 -19.60 -18.73 -29.23
CA THR A 549 -20.81 -19.50 -29.47
C THR A 549 -20.93 -20.57 -28.39
N ASP A 550 -22.07 -20.61 -27.71
CA ASP A 550 -22.31 -21.54 -26.59
C ASP A 550 -21.21 -21.49 -25.52
N ALA A 551 -20.76 -20.28 -25.15
CA ALA A 551 -19.65 -20.00 -24.24
C ALA A 551 -18.26 -20.52 -24.69
N LYS A 552 -18.10 -20.97 -25.93
CA LYS A 552 -16.82 -21.36 -26.52
C LYS A 552 -16.34 -20.29 -27.47
N LEU A 553 -15.06 -19.95 -27.37
CA LEU A 553 -14.43 -18.98 -28.27
C LEU A 553 -14.27 -19.61 -29.66
N VAL A 554 -14.65 -18.86 -30.70
CA VAL A 554 -14.66 -19.33 -32.09
C VAL A 554 -14.13 -18.24 -33.01
N GLY A 555 -13.36 -18.63 -34.02
CA GLY A 555 -12.80 -17.71 -35.00
C GLY A 555 -11.57 -16.96 -34.50
N LEU A 556 -11.36 -15.76 -35.03
CA LEU A 556 -10.18 -14.94 -34.75
C LEU A 556 -10.34 -14.18 -33.42
N LEU A 557 -9.34 -14.31 -32.56
CA LEU A 557 -9.12 -13.47 -31.40
C LEU A 557 -8.01 -12.49 -31.75
N THR A 558 -8.25 -11.20 -31.51
CA THR A 558 -7.24 -10.15 -31.68
C THR A 558 -7.07 -9.33 -30.41
N ARG A 559 -5.84 -8.94 -30.10
CA ARG A 559 -5.56 -7.89 -29.12
C ARG A 559 -4.79 -6.75 -29.75
N HIS A 560 -5.03 -5.53 -29.28
CA HIS A 560 -4.42 -4.33 -29.79
C HIS A 560 -3.72 -3.55 -28.68
N TYR A 561 -2.63 -2.90 -29.06
CA TYR A 561 -2.08 -1.79 -28.28
C TYR A 561 -3.12 -0.68 -28.16
N ALA A 562 -2.96 0.21 -27.18
CA ALA A 562 -3.94 1.29 -26.94
C ALA A 562 -4.15 2.21 -28.15
N ASN A 563 -3.20 2.25 -29.09
CA ASN A 563 -3.29 3.00 -30.34
C ASN A 563 -4.03 2.29 -31.48
N GLY A 564 -4.55 1.09 -31.23
CA GLY A 564 -5.24 0.28 -32.23
C GLY A 564 -4.32 -0.57 -33.12
N LYS A 565 -2.99 -0.54 -32.95
CA LYS A 565 -2.10 -1.47 -33.66
C LYS A 565 -2.26 -2.89 -33.13
N LEU A 566 -2.21 -3.88 -34.02
CA LEU A 566 -2.33 -5.29 -33.66
C LEU A 566 -1.14 -5.70 -32.77
N PHE A 567 -1.43 -6.28 -31.62
CA PHE A 567 -0.45 -6.81 -30.68
C PHE A 567 -0.39 -8.34 -30.76
N TYR A 568 -1.53 -8.99 -30.97
CA TYR A 568 -1.68 -10.42 -30.85
C TYR A 568 -2.86 -10.91 -31.68
N GLU A 569 -2.70 -12.03 -32.37
CA GLU A 569 -3.80 -12.73 -33.03
C GLU A 569 -3.65 -14.25 -32.95
N VAL A 570 -4.79 -14.94 -32.90
CA VAL A 570 -4.84 -16.40 -32.92
C VAL A 570 -6.24 -16.88 -33.30
N VAL A 571 -6.34 -18.06 -33.90
CA VAL A 571 -7.61 -18.68 -34.26
C VAL A 571 -8.01 -19.76 -33.25
N TYR A 572 -9.28 -19.79 -32.91
CA TYR A 572 -9.89 -20.82 -32.09
C TYR A 572 -10.97 -21.58 -32.85
N LYS A 573 -11.07 -22.87 -32.53
CA LYS A 573 -12.17 -23.74 -32.96
C LYS A 573 -12.72 -24.44 -31.72
N ASP A 574 -14.02 -24.23 -31.46
CA ASP A 574 -14.73 -24.81 -30.31
C ASP A 574 -14.03 -24.61 -28.96
N GLY A 575 -13.46 -23.41 -28.74
CA GLY A 575 -12.75 -23.05 -27.52
C GLY A 575 -11.29 -23.53 -27.46
N VAL A 576 -10.78 -24.17 -28.51
CA VAL A 576 -9.43 -24.71 -28.59
C VAL A 576 -8.60 -23.94 -29.61
N ILE A 577 -7.41 -23.49 -29.21
CA ILE A 577 -6.47 -22.81 -30.12
C ILE A 577 -6.07 -23.76 -31.26
N THR A 578 -6.10 -23.27 -32.49
CA THR A 578 -5.65 -24.01 -33.67
C THR A 578 -4.97 -23.10 -34.68
N GLY A 579 -3.89 -23.56 -35.28
CA GLY A 579 -3.14 -22.79 -36.27
C GLY A 579 -1.96 -22.04 -35.64
N ILE A 580 -1.67 -20.85 -36.15
CA ILE A 580 -0.52 -20.05 -35.74
C ILE A 580 -0.99 -18.93 -34.83
N GLU A 581 -0.35 -18.80 -33.67
CA GLU A 581 -0.43 -17.64 -32.79
C GLU A 581 0.66 -16.65 -33.21
N ASN A 582 0.27 -15.43 -33.58
CA ASN A 582 1.20 -14.35 -33.88
C ASN A 582 1.14 -13.27 -32.79
N SER A 583 2.29 -12.75 -32.40
CA SER A 583 2.38 -11.48 -31.67
C SER A 583 3.27 -10.50 -32.40
N TYR A 584 3.05 -9.21 -32.20
CA TYR A 584 3.72 -8.13 -32.92
C TYR A 584 4.32 -7.12 -31.93
N TYR A 585 5.38 -6.46 -32.37
CA TYR A 585 5.88 -5.24 -31.76
C TYR A 585 5.04 -4.04 -32.21
N ILE A 586 5.18 -2.91 -31.53
CA ILE A 586 4.42 -1.68 -31.85
C ILE A 586 4.82 -1.04 -33.19
N ASN A 587 5.93 -1.47 -33.80
CA ASN A 587 6.31 -1.15 -35.19
C ASN A 587 5.81 -2.15 -36.23
N ASP A 588 4.82 -2.97 -35.89
CA ASP A 588 4.19 -3.95 -36.78
C ASP A 588 5.13 -5.12 -37.20
N GLN A 589 6.35 -5.17 -36.67
CA GLN A 589 7.26 -6.31 -36.85
C GLN A 589 6.76 -7.51 -36.04
N LEU A 590 6.80 -8.69 -36.66
CA LEU A 590 6.44 -9.94 -35.99
C LEU A 590 7.37 -10.16 -34.79
N LYS A 591 6.80 -10.35 -33.61
CA LYS A 591 7.53 -10.61 -32.36
C LYS A 591 7.64 -12.10 -32.08
N SER A 592 6.58 -12.86 -32.35
CA SER A 592 6.60 -14.32 -32.24
C SER A 592 5.58 -14.97 -33.16
N ALA A 593 5.87 -16.20 -33.56
CA ALA A 593 4.94 -17.10 -34.24
C ALA A 593 5.06 -18.50 -33.64
N HIS A 594 3.97 -19.02 -33.09
CA HIS A 594 3.92 -20.34 -32.44
C HIS A 594 2.81 -21.19 -33.06
N THR A 595 3.12 -22.46 -33.35
CA THR A 595 2.14 -23.38 -33.96
C THR A 595 1.41 -24.19 -32.89
N TYR A 596 0.09 -24.21 -32.97
CA TYR A 596 -0.80 -24.97 -32.10
C TYR A 596 -1.64 -25.97 -32.88
N ALA A 597 -1.69 -27.20 -32.36
CA ALA A 597 -2.60 -28.25 -32.80
C ALA A 597 -3.44 -28.71 -31.60
N ASN A 598 -4.76 -28.56 -31.69
CA ASN A 598 -5.70 -28.91 -30.63
C ASN A 598 -5.32 -28.33 -29.26
N GLY A 599 -4.94 -27.05 -29.22
CA GLY A 599 -4.61 -26.32 -28.00
C GLY A 599 -3.22 -26.59 -27.44
N ILE A 600 -2.43 -27.44 -28.09
CA ILE A 600 -1.10 -27.83 -27.64
C ILE A 600 -0.05 -27.28 -28.62
N LEU A 601 1.01 -26.66 -28.09
CA LEU A 601 2.18 -26.25 -28.89
C LEU A 601 2.74 -27.48 -29.62
N ASN A 602 2.65 -27.47 -30.94
CA ASN A 602 3.05 -28.59 -31.77
C ASN A 602 3.44 -28.09 -33.17
N GLY A 603 4.75 -28.00 -33.41
CA GLY A 603 5.32 -27.54 -34.66
C GLY A 603 6.35 -26.42 -34.48
N PRO A 604 6.56 -25.59 -35.51
CA PRO A 604 7.53 -24.50 -35.48
C PRO A 604 7.26 -23.48 -34.37
N TYR A 605 8.34 -23.06 -33.72
CA TYR A 605 8.39 -22.00 -32.71
C TYR A 605 9.42 -20.96 -33.14
N LYS A 606 9.01 -19.68 -33.24
CA LYS A 606 9.91 -18.58 -33.58
C LYS A 606 9.62 -17.33 -32.77
N LYS A 607 10.68 -16.65 -32.33
CA LYS A 607 10.63 -15.26 -31.84
C LYS A 607 11.63 -14.41 -32.59
N TYR A 608 11.33 -13.13 -32.69
CA TYR A 608 12.16 -12.15 -33.38
C TYR A 608 12.44 -10.97 -32.46
N TYR A 609 13.52 -10.25 -32.76
CA TYR A 609 13.80 -8.93 -32.21
C TYR A 609 12.94 -7.86 -32.90
N SER A 610 12.85 -6.66 -32.33
CA SER A 610 12.09 -5.54 -32.90
C SER A 610 12.64 -5.04 -34.24
N ASN A 611 13.87 -5.43 -34.60
CA ASN A 611 14.49 -5.18 -35.91
C ASN A 611 14.16 -6.26 -36.96
N GLY A 612 13.34 -7.27 -36.62
CA GLY A 612 12.93 -8.36 -37.50
C GLY A 612 13.89 -9.55 -37.56
N ASN A 613 15.09 -9.45 -36.97
CA ASN A 613 16.03 -10.57 -36.91
C ASN A 613 15.51 -11.65 -35.96
N LEU A 614 15.80 -12.91 -36.28
CA LEU A 614 15.44 -14.04 -35.44
C LEU A 614 16.11 -13.91 -34.07
N TRP A 615 15.35 -14.09 -33.00
CA TRP A 615 15.86 -14.15 -31.62
C TRP A 615 15.95 -15.60 -31.16
N GLU A 616 14.94 -16.41 -31.47
CA GLU A 616 14.82 -17.77 -30.98
C GLU A 616 14.06 -18.64 -31.99
N GLU A 617 14.51 -19.87 -32.22
CA GLU A 617 13.75 -20.85 -32.99
C GLU A 617 13.93 -22.29 -32.49
N GLY A 618 12.93 -23.10 -32.77
CA GLY A 618 12.96 -24.54 -32.55
C GLY A 618 11.64 -25.21 -32.93
N ILE A 619 11.45 -26.43 -32.43
CA ILE A 619 10.24 -27.24 -32.63
C ILE A 619 9.66 -27.60 -31.27
N THR A 620 8.35 -27.50 -31.15
CA THR A 620 7.60 -28.02 -30.01
C THR A 620 6.88 -29.30 -30.40
N LEU A 621 6.81 -30.26 -29.47
CA LEU A 621 6.06 -31.49 -29.65
C LEU A 621 5.27 -31.76 -28.36
N ASN A 622 3.95 -31.86 -28.47
CA ASN A 622 3.06 -32.10 -27.34
C ASN A 622 3.25 -31.11 -26.16
N GLY A 623 3.53 -29.84 -26.46
CA GLY A 623 3.72 -28.80 -25.45
C GLY A 623 5.18 -28.58 -25.02
N ASP A 624 6.06 -29.55 -25.30
CA ASP A 624 7.44 -29.54 -24.86
C ASP A 624 8.40 -29.04 -25.93
N TYR A 625 9.44 -28.30 -25.53
CA TYR A 625 10.59 -28.05 -26.41
C TYR A 625 11.23 -29.38 -26.82
N HIS A 626 11.53 -29.52 -28.11
CA HIS A 626 12.01 -30.77 -28.68
C HIS A 626 13.08 -30.56 -29.75
N GLY A 627 14.12 -31.38 -29.71
CA GLY A 627 15.20 -31.35 -30.68
C GLY A 627 16.12 -30.14 -30.52
N ASN A 628 16.67 -29.66 -31.63
CA ASN A 628 17.61 -28.55 -31.65
C ASN A 628 16.88 -27.23 -31.47
N TRP A 629 17.41 -26.39 -30.58
CA TRP A 629 16.90 -25.08 -30.26
C TRP A 629 18.02 -24.06 -30.40
N LYS A 630 17.73 -22.92 -31.03
CA LYS A 630 18.73 -21.88 -31.29
C LYS A 630 18.26 -20.54 -30.77
N ILE A 631 19.18 -19.81 -30.15
CA ILE A 631 19.00 -18.40 -29.77
C ILE A 631 20.08 -17.61 -30.49
N TYR A 632 19.73 -16.43 -30.98
CA TYR A 632 20.59 -15.54 -31.76
C TYR A 632 20.83 -14.23 -31.02
N TYR A 633 21.93 -13.55 -31.33
CA TYR A 633 22.13 -12.16 -31.02
C TYR A 633 21.28 -11.27 -31.95
N PRO A 634 21.02 -9.99 -31.60
CA PRO A 634 20.25 -9.07 -32.43
C PRO A 634 20.78 -8.84 -33.85
N ASP A 635 22.01 -9.22 -34.14
CA ASP A 635 22.65 -9.14 -35.45
C ASP A 635 22.60 -10.45 -36.25
N GLY A 636 21.94 -11.49 -35.73
CA GLY A 636 21.76 -12.78 -36.39
C GLY A 636 22.88 -13.79 -36.12
N VAL A 637 23.93 -13.44 -35.36
CA VAL A 637 24.95 -14.40 -34.94
C VAL A 637 24.32 -15.38 -33.93
N ILE A 638 24.61 -16.69 -34.05
CA ILE A 638 24.12 -17.68 -33.09
C ILE A 638 24.71 -17.34 -31.71
N LYS A 639 23.85 -17.25 -30.70
CA LYS A 639 24.20 -17.05 -29.29
C LYS A 639 24.19 -18.37 -28.52
N LYS A 640 23.16 -19.20 -28.70
CA LYS A 640 23.02 -20.49 -28.01
C LYS A 640 22.52 -21.57 -28.94
N GLU A 641 23.02 -22.79 -28.76
CA GLU A 641 22.47 -24.01 -29.32
C GLU A 641 22.19 -25.00 -28.20
N MET A 642 21.01 -25.60 -28.19
CA MET A 642 20.54 -26.45 -27.12
C MET A 642 19.79 -27.65 -27.69
N ILE A 643 19.80 -28.77 -26.98
CA ILE A 643 19.07 -29.98 -27.35
C ILE A 643 18.07 -30.30 -26.25
N TYR A 644 16.80 -30.34 -26.60
CA TYR A 644 15.71 -30.68 -25.68
C TYR A 644 15.11 -32.05 -26.00
N GLU A 645 14.82 -32.82 -24.95
CA GLU A 645 13.99 -34.02 -25.01
C GLU A 645 12.93 -33.95 -23.91
N LYS A 646 11.64 -33.95 -24.32
CA LYS A 646 10.48 -33.80 -23.40
C LYS A 646 10.64 -32.59 -22.47
N GLY A 647 10.98 -31.44 -23.06
CA GLY A 647 11.11 -30.16 -22.37
C GLY A 647 12.36 -30.01 -21.49
N LYS A 648 13.21 -31.04 -21.40
CA LYS A 648 14.43 -31.03 -20.59
C LYS A 648 15.67 -30.95 -21.48
N LEU A 649 16.64 -30.13 -21.09
CA LEU A 649 17.97 -30.12 -21.70
C LEU A 649 18.55 -31.53 -21.61
N ASN A 650 18.84 -32.13 -22.76
CA ASN A 650 19.34 -33.48 -22.88
C ASN A 650 20.29 -33.59 -24.07
N GLY A 651 21.57 -33.35 -23.83
CA GLY A 651 22.58 -33.25 -24.86
C GLY A 651 23.56 -32.11 -24.62
N VAL A 652 24.24 -31.68 -25.67
CA VAL A 652 25.21 -30.59 -25.62
C VAL A 652 24.47 -29.25 -25.73
N TYR A 653 24.67 -28.40 -24.73
CA TYR A 653 24.37 -26.97 -24.75
C TYR A 653 25.63 -26.25 -25.17
N LYS A 654 25.52 -25.29 -26.09
CA LYS A 654 26.62 -24.43 -26.54
C LYS A 654 26.21 -22.98 -26.42
N GLU A 655 27.10 -22.13 -25.95
CA GLU A 655 26.97 -20.68 -26.00
C GLU A 655 28.18 -20.06 -26.69
N PHE A 656 27.89 -19.13 -27.58
CA PHE A 656 28.83 -18.46 -28.47
C PHE A 656 28.91 -16.99 -28.06
N ASP A 657 30.10 -16.41 -28.12
CA ASP A 657 30.25 -14.98 -27.92
C ASP A 657 29.80 -14.20 -29.16
N THR A 658 29.71 -12.87 -29.05
CA THR A 658 29.20 -11.96 -30.09
C THR A 658 30.00 -11.96 -31.40
N ASP A 659 31.18 -12.57 -31.45
CA ASP A 659 31.95 -12.81 -32.69
C ASP A 659 31.69 -14.20 -33.30
N GLY A 660 30.71 -14.94 -32.79
CA GLY A 660 30.32 -16.27 -33.25
C GLY A 660 31.27 -17.39 -32.82
N LYS A 661 32.26 -17.10 -31.96
CA LYS A 661 33.17 -18.12 -31.44
C LYS A 661 32.54 -18.84 -30.27
N LEU A 662 32.71 -20.16 -30.24
CA LEU A 662 32.27 -21.00 -29.13
C LEU A 662 32.98 -20.53 -27.85
N HIS A 663 32.18 -20.23 -26.83
CA HIS A 663 32.65 -19.71 -25.55
C HIS A 663 32.40 -20.73 -24.43
N GLU A 664 31.28 -21.42 -24.45
CA GLU A 664 30.84 -22.28 -23.36
C GLU A 664 30.14 -23.52 -23.93
N GLU A 665 30.42 -24.68 -23.35
CA GLU A 665 29.72 -25.94 -23.61
C GLU A 665 29.33 -26.62 -22.31
N PHE A 666 28.10 -27.11 -22.23
CA PHE A 666 27.61 -27.90 -21.11
C PHE A 666 27.02 -29.20 -21.63
N LEU A 667 27.26 -30.31 -20.93
CA LEU A 667 26.61 -31.58 -21.22
C LEU A 667 25.50 -31.82 -20.20
N TYR A 668 24.26 -31.83 -20.68
CA TYR A 668 23.08 -32.09 -19.87
C TYR A 668 22.54 -33.50 -20.06
N ARG A 669 21.99 -34.07 -18.99
CA ARG A 669 21.10 -35.24 -19.04
C ARG A 669 19.87 -34.97 -18.21
N LYS A 670 18.71 -34.80 -18.86
CA LYS A 670 17.43 -34.49 -18.20
C LYS A 670 17.54 -33.29 -17.22
N ASN A 671 18.11 -32.18 -17.68
CA ASN A 671 18.47 -30.97 -16.91
C ASN A 671 19.63 -31.11 -15.92
N GLU A 672 20.18 -32.30 -15.67
CA GLU A 672 21.35 -32.44 -14.81
C GLU A 672 22.63 -32.09 -15.57
N ILE A 673 23.44 -31.17 -15.03
CA ILE A 673 24.76 -30.85 -15.55
C ILE A 673 25.71 -32.03 -15.28
N LEU A 674 26.25 -32.63 -16.33
CA LEU A 674 27.24 -33.72 -16.27
C LEU A 674 28.67 -33.20 -16.45
N ALA A 675 28.85 -32.18 -17.28
CA ALA A 675 30.13 -31.53 -17.52
C ALA A 675 29.90 -30.11 -18.03
N TYR A 676 30.93 -29.27 -17.88
CA TYR A 676 31.00 -27.97 -18.54
C TYR A 676 32.43 -27.73 -19.02
N THR A 677 32.56 -26.95 -20.09
CA THR A 677 33.82 -26.52 -20.71
C THR A 677 33.70 -25.06 -21.13
N TYR A 678 34.69 -24.24 -20.79
CA TYR A 678 34.84 -22.84 -21.16
C TYR A 678 36.01 -22.68 -22.11
N TYR A 679 35.83 -21.87 -23.14
CA TYR A 679 36.79 -21.57 -24.18
C TYR A 679 37.12 -20.07 -24.20
N ASN A 680 38.39 -19.75 -24.49
CA ASN A 680 38.81 -18.37 -24.75
C ASN A 680 38.54 -17.97 -26.22
N LYS A 681 38.82 -16.72 -26.55
CA LYS A 681 38.69 -16.18 -27.93
C LYS A 681 39.57 -16.86 -29.00
N ALA A 682 40.57 -17.66 -28.61
CA ALA A 682 41.38 -18.48 -29.52
C ALA A 682 40.80 -19.89 -29.69
N GLY A 683 39.74 -20.26 -28.97
CA GLY A 683 39.16 -21.60 -28.97
C GLY A 683 39.87 -22.57 -28.02
N GLU A 684 40.77 -22.09 -27.17
CA GLU A 684 41.49 -22.91 -26.19
C GLU A 684 40.64 -23.09 -24.92
N VAL A 685 40.68 -24.28 -24.33
CA VAL A 685 39.96 -24.57 -23.08
C VAL A 685 40.58 -23.79 -21.92
N ILE A 686 39.79 -22.93 -21.27
CA ILE A 686 40.14 -22.19 -20.04
C ILE A 686 39.86 -23.06 -18.82
N LYS A 687 38.70 -23.68 -18.80
CA LYS A 687 38.22 -24.46 -17.66
C LYS A 687 37.29 -25.55 -18.16
N GLU A 688 37.49 -26.76 -17.68
CA GLU A 688 36.50 -27.82 -17.81
C GLU A 688 36.36 -28.56 -16.49
N ALA A 689 35.16 -29.08 -16.24
CA ALA A 689 34.96 -30.05 -15.18
C ALA A 689 33.88 -31.04 -15.58
N LYS A 690 34.03 -32.26 -15.08
CA LYS A 690 33.05 -33.33 -15.21
C LYS A 690 32.64 -33.78 -13.82
N LYS A 691 31.34 -33.94 -13.62
CA LYS A 691 30.75 -34.40 -12.35
C LYS A 691 31.34 -35.76 -11.96
N LYS A 692 32.01 -35.85 -10.81
CA LYS A 692 32.57 -37.08 -10.22
C LYS A 692 31.89 -37.34 -8.88
N LYS A 693 31.11 -38.42 -8.77
CA LYS A 693 30.42 -38.89 -7.54
C LYS A 693 29.88 -37.77 -6.62
N GLY A 694 28.68 -37.27 -6.93
CA GLY A 694 27.78 -36.67 -5.93
C GLY A 694 27.79 -35.15 -5.75
N ALA A 695 28.85 -34.41 -6.08
CA ALA A 695 28.82 -32.94 -6.11
C ALA A 695 30.00 -32.43 -6.95
N PHE A 696 29.91 -31.23 -7.53
CA PHE A 696 31.08 -30.60 -8.14
C PHE A 696 31.11 -29.09 -7.88
N TYR A 697 32.32 -28.57 -7.70
CA TYR A 697 32.55 -27.14 -7.55
C TYR A 697 32.57 -26.49 -8.94
N TYR A 698 31.68 -25.54 -9.15
CA TYR A 698 31.49 -24.81 -10.39
C TYR A 698 32.30 -23.52 -10.38
N GLN A 699 32.96 -23.22 -11.50
CA GLN A 699 33.60 -21.94 -11.76
C GLN A 699 33.28 -21.53 -13.20
N GLY A 700 32.49 -20.46 -13.34
CA GLY A 700 32.13 -19.85 -14.62
C GLY A 700 33.15 -18.80 -15.04
N TYR A 701 33.38 -18.67 -16.34
CA TYR A 701 34.30 -17.69 -16.92
C TYR A 701 33.65 -16.97 -18.09
N SER A 702 34.04 -15.71 -18.33
CA SER A 702 33.70 -14.97 -19.56
C SER A 702 34.62 -15.38 -20.72
N ALA A 703 34.28 -14.98 -21.95
CA ALA A 703 35.08 -15.30 -23.15
C ALA A 703 36.51 -14.71 -23.13
N LEU A 704 36.74 -13.73 -22.24
CA LEU A 704 38.06 -13.15 -21.97
C LEU A 704 38.86 -13.93 -20.91
N GLY A 705 38.32 -15.03 -20.36
CA GLY A 705 38.96 -15.83 -19.33
C GLY A 705 38.88 -15.24 -17.92
N VAL A 706 37.94 -14.33 -17.68
CA VAL A 706 37.72 -13.70 -16.37
C VAL A 706 36.58 -14.41 -15.64
N ILE A 707 36.76 -14.75 -14.36
CA ILE A 707 35.75 -15.45 -13.55
C ILE A 707 34.44 -14.65 -13.45
N THR A 708 33.30 -15.34 -13.51
CA THR A 708 31.95 -14.74 -13.46
C THR A 708 31.10 -15.29 -12.32
N ALA A 709 31.32 -16.54 -11.90
CA ALA A 709 30.64 -17.12 -10.75
C ALA A 709 31.41 -18.32 -10.18
N GLU A 710 31.27 -18.59 -8.88
CA GLU A 710 31.74 -19.82 -8.27
C GLU A 710 30.78 -20.31 -7.17
N GLY A 711 30.70 -21.63 -6.99
CA GLY A 711 29.85 -22.25 -5.98
C GLY A 711 29.75 -23.76 -6.12
N LEU A 712 29.02 -24.41 -5.21
CA LEU A 712 28.85 -25.87 -5.21
C LEU A 712 27.51 -26.25 -5.84
N TYR A 713 27.53 -27.22 -6.75
CA TYR A 713 26.35 -27.96 -7.17
C TYR A 713 26.26 -29.31 -6.43
N ASP A 714 25.06 -29.67 -6.00
CA ASP A 714 24.77 -30.92 -5.32
C ASP A 714 24.64 -32.14 -6.29
N VAL A 715 24.19 -33.28 -5.75
CA VAL A 715 24.04 -34.53 -6.52
C VAL A 715 23.00 -34.40 -7.63
N LYS A 716 21.97 -33.58 -7.43
CA LYS A 716 20.86 -33.36 -8.36
C LYS A 716 21.12 -32.19 -9.32
N GLY A 717 22.21 -31.45 -9.11
CA GLY A 717 22.57 -30.29 -9.92
C GLY A 717 22.02 -28.96 -9.39
N GLY A 718 21.47 -28.94 -8.17
CA GLY A 718 21.01 -27.72 -7.49
C GLY A 718 22.15 -27.00 -6.77
N LYS A 719 22.07 -25.66 -6.69
CA LYS A 719 23.04 -24.82 -5.97
C LYS A 719 23.00 -25.13 -4.47
N LYS A 720 24.19 -25.20 -3.86
CA LYS A 720 24.36 -25.43 -2.44
C LYS A 720 25.49 -24.58 -1.86
N GLY A 721 25.33 -24.15 -0.61
CA GLY A 721 26.33 -23.37 0.11
C GLY A 721 26.49 -21.96 -0.46
N THR A 722 27.61 -21.33 -0.14
CA THR A 722 27.88 -19.95 -0.59
C THR A 722 28.21 -19.92 -2.07
N TRP A 723 27.46 -19.10 -2.81
CA TRP A 723 27.70 -18.75 -4.19
C TRP A 723 28.18 -17.31 -4.28
N LYS A 724 29.17 -17.08 -5.14
CA LYS A 724 29.73 -15.76 -5.43
C LYS A 724 29.58 -15.46 -6.91
N TYR A 725 29.29 -14.20 -7.20
CA TYR A 725 29.07 -13.70 -8.56
C TYR A 725 29.98 -12.49 -8.80
N TYR A 726 30.57 -12.44 -10.00
CA TYR A 726 31.61 -11.50 -10.35
C TYR A 726 31.26 -10.76 -11.65
N ASP A 727 31.57 -9.48 -11.70
CA ASP A 727 31.56 -8.69 -12.93
C ASP A 727 32.98 -8.22 -13.25
N ASP A 728 33.45 -8.55 -14.45
CA ASP A 728 34.84 -8.42 -14.88
C ASP A 728 35.87 -8.87 -13.80
N GLY A 729 35.52 -9.95 -13.07
CA GLY A 729 36.37 -10.59 -12.06
C GLY A 729 36.33 -9.95 -10.68
N VAL A 730 35.50 -8.92 -10.48
CA VAL A 730 35.26 -8.28 -9.19
C VAL A 730 33.99 -8.84 -8.57
N LEU A 731 34.04 -9.23 -7.29
CA LEU A 731 32.88 -9.75 -6.55
C LEU A 731 31.80 -8.66 -6.46
N ILE A 732 30.61 -8.94 -6.99
CA ILE A 732 29.46 -8.04 -6.94
C ILE A 732 28.30 -8.61 -6.12
N ASN A 733 28.20 -9.94 -5.98
CA ASN A 733 27.19 -10.54 -5.11
C ASN A 733 27.66 -11.81 -4.43
N THR A 734 27.11 -12.09 -3.25
CA THR A 734 27.24 -13.40 -2.59
C THR A 734 25.98 -13.77 -1.80
N GLY A 735 25.66 -15.05 -1.76
CA GLY A 735 24.52 -15.58 -1.01
C GLY A 735 24.63 -17.08 -0.73
N THR A 736 23.82 -17.60 0.19
CA THR A 736 23.83 -19.02 0.57
C THR A 736 22.63 -19.75 0.00
N TYR A 737 22.86 -20.90 -0.63
CA TYR A 737 21.82 -21.74 -1.20
C TYR A 737 21.64 -23.03 -0.38
N ILE A 738 20.40 -23.38 -0.07
CA ILE A 738 19.98 -24.64 0.54
C ILE A 738 18.94 -25.27 -0.39
N ASP A 739 19.22 -26.48 -0.87
CA ASP A 739 18.35 -27.21 -1.83
C ASP A 739 17.95 -26.37 -3.05
N ASP A 740 18.94 -25.72 -3.69
CA ASP A 740 18.81 -24.83 -4.85
C ASP A 740 18.08 -23.50 -4.58
N LYS A 741 17.70 -23.23 -3.33
CA LYS A 741 17.01 -22.00 -2.93
C LYS A 741 17.89 -21.09 -2.10
N LEU A 742 17.80 -19.80 -2.34
CA LEU A 742 18.51 -18.77 -1.59
C LEU A 742 17.91 -18.64 -0.17
N GLU A 743 18.79 -18.62 0.83
CA GLU A 743 18.44 -18.58 2.26
C GLU A 743 19.38 -17.64 3.02
N GLY A 744 18.81 -16.83 3.92
CA GLY A 744 19.51 -15.85 4.74
C GLY A 744 19.92 -14.60 3.96
N ASN A 745 20.98 -13.94 4.41
CA ASN A 745 21.44 -12.69 3.81
C ASN A 745 22.11 -12.91 2.45
N TYR A 746 21.62 -12.16 1.46
CA TYR A 746 22.24 -11.92 0.18
C TYR A 746 22.89 -10.54 0.19
N TYR A 747 24.15 -10.47 -0.21
CA TYR A 747 24.93 -9.23 -0.18
C TYR A 747 25.23 -8.76 -1.60
N GLY A 748 24.97 -7.48 -1.86
CA GLY A 748 25.44 -6.76 -3.04
C GLY A 748 26.67 -5.91 -2.72
N PHE A 749 27.58 -5.78 -3.69
CA PHE A 749 28.80 -4.98 -3.58
C PHE A 749 29.01 -4.14 -4.83
N TYR A 750 29.48 -2.92 -4.62
CA TYR A 750 30.04 -2.10 -5.68
C TYR A 750 31.33 -2.73 -6.23
N LYS A 751 31.72 -2.37 -7.46
CA LYS A 751 33.01 -2.80 -8.06
C LYS A 751 34.26 -2.37 -7.26
N THR A 752 34.10 -1.48 -6.31
CA THR A 752 35.12 -1.07 -5.33
C THR A 752 35.27 -2.06 -4.18
N GLY A 753 34.30 -2.97 -4.00
CA GLY A 753 34.23 -3.94 -2.89
C GLY A 753 33.43 -3.44 -1.69
N GLU A 754 32.98 -2.18 -1.69
CA GLU A 754 32.10 -1.65 -0.64
C GLU A 754 30.70 -2.28 -0.75
N LYS A 755 30.04 -2.46 0.39
CA LYS A 755 28.68 -3.03 0.45
C LYS A 755 27.68 -2.07 -0.21
N GLU A 756 26.88 -2.59 -1.13
CA GLU A 756 25.81 -1.87 -1.82
C GLU A 756 24.45 -2.18 -1.19
N SER A 757 24.21 -3.45 -0.83
CA SER A 757 22.93 -3.86 -0.25
C SER A 757 23.04 -5.12 0.61
N VAL A 758 22.08 -5.27 1.52
CA VAL A 758 21.79 -6.52 2.24
C VAL A 758 20.31 -6.82 2.07
N THR A 759 20.00 -8.04 1.65
CA THR A 759 18.62 -8.50 1.48
C THR A 759 18.49 -9.88 2.09
N GLU A 760 17.52 -10.04 2.98
CA GLU A 760 17.24 -11.33 3.60
C GLU A 760 16.25 -12.15 2.74
N TYR A 761 16.56 -13.43 2.56
CA TYR A 761 15.78 -14.38 1.78
C TYR A 761 15.40 -15.59 2.63
N LYS A 762 14.24 -16.15 2.34
CA LYS A 762 13.80 -17.46 2.83
C LYS A 762 13.19 -18.21 1.67
N ASN A 763 13.76 -19.35 1.29
CA ASN A 763 13.31 -20.15 0.14
C ASN A 763 13.10 -19.33 -1.15
N ASP A 764 14.11 -18.56 -1.59
CA ASP A 764 14.07 -17.65 -2.76
C ASP A 764 13.12 -16.45 -2.65
N THR A 765 12.35 -16.34 -1.58
CA THR A 765 11.43 -15.23 -1.35
C THR A 765 12.10 -14.21 -0.43
N ILE A 766 12.16 -12.95 -0.84
CA ILE A 766 12.66 -11.87 0.01
C ILE A 766 11.77 -11.77 1.25
N THR A 767 12.36 -11.80 2.43
CA THR A 767 11.64 -11.64 3.70
C THR A 767 12.57 -11.02 4.72
N GLY A 768 12.06 -10.12 5.55
CA GLY A 768 12.86 -9.47 6.58
C GLY A 768 13.43 -8.12 6.15
N PHE A 769 14.56 -7.75 6.75
CA PHE A 769 15.08 -6.38 6.67
C PHE A 769 15.90 -6.16 5.40
N TYR A 770 15.63 -5.04 4.72
CA TYR A 770 16.38 -4.59 3.56
C TYR A 770 17.22 -3.36 3.89
N GLU A 771 18.46 -3.37 3.41
CA GLU A 771 19.40 -2.26 3.56
C GLU A 771 20.02 -1.93 2.19
N GLY A 772 19.95 -0.67 1.79
CA GLY A 772 20.68 -0.12 0.65
C GLY A 772 21.69 0.93 1.10
N TYR A 773 22.82 1.04 0.40
CA TYR A 773 23.93 1.94 0.75
C TYR A 773 24.42 2.69 -0.49
N TYR A 774 24.81 3.95 -0.32
CA TYR A 774 25.59 4.70 -1.31
C TYR A 774 27.07 4.26 -1.26
N LYS A 775 27.83 4.54 -2.33
CA LYS A 775 29.29 4.26 -2.39
C LYS A 775 30.11 4.95 -1.30
N ASN A 776 29.60 6.04 -0.72
CA ASN A 776 30.24 6.71 0.40
C ASN A 776 30.00 6.01 1.76
N GLY A 777 29.24 4.90 1.78
CA GLY A 777 28.92 4.10 2.96
C GLY A 777 27.65 4.52 3.70
N ASN A 778 27.05 5.67 3.38
CA ASN A 778 25.80 6.10 3.99
C ASN A 778 24.63 5.25 3.48
N MET A 779 23.66 4.96 4.37
CA MET A 779 22.44 4.26 4.00
C MET A 779 21.66 5.08 2.95
N SER A 780 21.21 4.43 1.88
CA SER A 780 20.36 5.03 0.85
C SER A 780 18.89 4.71 1.07
N GLN A 781 18.59 3.54 1.62
CA GLN A 781 17.24 3.08 1.89
C GLN A 781 17.23 2.01 2.98
N GLN A 782 16.16 1.97 3.76
CA GLN A 782 15.82 0.82 4.61
C GLN A 782 14.32 0.53 4.61
N GLY A 783 13.97 -0.72 4.86
CA GLY A 783 12.59 -1.19 4.81
C GLY A 783 12.44 -2.64 5.22
N TRP A 784 11.20 -3.09 5.35
CA TRP A 784 10.88 -4.50 5.59
C TRP A 784 10.13 -5.10 4.40
N TYR A 785 10.47 -6.34 4.09
CA TYR A 785 9.72 -7.19 3.19
C TYR A 785 8.98 -8.27 3.97
N LYS A 786 7.70 -8.46 3.65
CA LYS A 786 6.89 -9.59 4.08
C LYS A 786 6.44 -10.34 2.83
N GLU A 787 6.82 -11.62 2.72
CA GLU A 787 6.45 -12.49 1.58
C GLU A 787 6.78 -11.91 0.19
N GLY A 788 7.98 -11.35 0.04
CA GLY A 788 8.46 -10.77 -1.21
C GLY A 788 7.90 -9.38 -1.54
N LYS A 789 7.09 -8.78 -0.66
CA LYS A 789 6.44 -7.49 -0.88
C LYS A 789 6.90 -6.47 0.18
N ALA A 790 7.13 -5.23 -0.24
CA ALA A 790 7.42 -4.14 0.68
C ALA A 790 6.26 -3.97 1.69
N HIS A 791 6.60 -3.84 2.96
CA HIS A 791 5.65 -3.81 4.07
C HIS A 791 6.04 -2.73 5.10
N GLY A 792 5.05 -2.00 5.59
CA GLY A 792 5.22 -0.99 6.62
C GLY A 792 5.99 0.24 6.14
N LEU A 793 6.71 0.87 7.08
CA LEU A 793 7.49 2.07 6.83
C LEU A 793 8.78 1.75 6.06
N TRP A 794 9.05 2.56 5.04
CA TRP A 794 10.26 2.58 4.23
C TRP A 794 10.85 3.99 4.27
N ILE A 795 12.14 4.10 4.52
CA ILE A 795 12.84 5.39 4.58
C ILE A 795 13.91 5.43 3.49
N ASN A 796 13.85 6.45 2.64
CA ASN A 796 14.90 6.76 1.68
C ASN A 796 15.71 7.95 2.18
N TYR A 797 17.01 7.95 1.90
CA TYR A 797 17.95 8.96 2.37
C TYR A 797 18.66 9.64 1.19
N TYR A 798 19.05 10.90 1.38
CA TYR A 798 20.07 11.53 0.57
C TYR A 798 21.44 10.93 0.87
N SER A 799 22.41 11.17 -0.02
CA SER A 799 23.77 10.62 0.15
C SER A 799 24.54 11.19 1.32
N ASP A 800 24.10 12.32 1.90
CA ASP A 800 24.62 12.85 3.16
C ASP A 800 24.01 12.17 4.41
N GLY A 801 23.05 11.24 4.22
CA GLY A 801 22.38 10.49 5.27
C GLY A 801 21.11 11.16 5.82
N SER A 802 20.73 12.34 5.33
CA SER A 802 19.47 13.00 5.70
C SER A 802 18.25 12.33 5.06
N VAL A 803 17.09 12.38 5.73
CA VAL A 803 15.86 11.75 5.23
C VAL A 803 15.39 12.46 3.96
N LYS A 804 15.13 11.67 2.91
CA LYS A 804 14.57 12.11 1.63
C LYS A 804 13.08 11.78 1.54
N GLU A 805 12.69 10.54 1.83
CA GLU A 805 11.30 10.08 1.76
C GLU A 805 10.96 9.17 2.94
N LYS A 806 9.72 9.26 3.40
CA LYS A 806 9.08 8.22 4.23
C LYS A 806 7.86 7.72 3.50
N ASN A 807 7.94 6.47 3.06
CA ASN A 807 6.88 5.79 2.33
C ASN A 807 6.30 4.69 3.21
N PHE A 808 5.00 4.42 3.09
CA PHE A 808 4.33 3.34 3.79
C PHE A 808 3.70 2.38 2.78
N TYR A 809 3.98 1.09 2.94
CA TYR A 809 3.54 0.04 2.04
C TYR A 809 2.63 -0.97 2.74
N HIS A 810 1.56 -1.37 2.07
CA HIS A 810 0.68 -2.45 2.47
C HIS A 810 0.59 -3.47 1.32
N HIS A 811 1.05 -4.70 1.57
CA HIS A 811 1.20 -5.76 0.56
C HIS A 811 1.88 -5.28 -0.74
N GLY A 812 2.96 -4.51 -0.61
CA GLY A 812 3.76 -4.01 -1.72
C GLY A 812 3.19 -2.79 -2.45
N ALA A 813 1.99 -2.33 -2.11
CA ALA A 813 1.39 -1.11 -2.66
C ALA A 813 1.53 0.05 -1.67
N GLN A 814 1.79 1.26 -2.18
CA GLN A 814 1.80 2.45 -1.32
C GLN A 814 0.42 2.68 -0.71
N HIS A 815 0.35 2.98 0.58
CA HIS A 815 -0.89 3.23 1.30
C HIS A 815 -0.70 4.28 2.38
N GLY A 816 -1.73 5.10 2.62
CA GLY A 816 -1.65 6.23 3.53
C GLY A 816 -0.81 7.39 2.98
N VAL A 817 -0.38 8.28 3.86
CA VAL A 817 0.36 9.50 3.52
C VAL A 817 1.85 9.21 3.38
N GLN A 818 2.38 9.47 2.19
CA GLN A 818 3.81 9.44 1.89
C GLN A 818 4.38 10.85 2.10
N GLU A 819 5.59 10.95 2.63
CA GLU A 819 6.23 12.22 2.95
C GLU A 819 7.54 12.39 2.19
N THR A 820 7.78 13.56 1.61
CA THR A 820 9.01 13.89 0.90
C THR A 820 9.64 15.16 1.45
N TYR A 821 10.95 15.10 1.70
CA TYR A 821 11.73 16.10 2.40
C TYR A 821 12.81 16.69 1.49
N SER A 822 13.01 18.00 1.61
CA SER A 822 14.03 18.76 0.87
C SER A 822 15.44 18.40 1.34
N VAL A 823 16.47 18.78 0.57
CA VAL A 823 17.88 18.60 0.95
C VAL A 823 18.28 19.39 2.21
N GLU A 824 17.44 20.34 2.65
CA GLU A 824 17.54 21.07 3.92
C GLU A 824 16.78 20.39 5.07
N GLY A 825 16.09 19.26 4.84
CA GLY A 825 15.38 18.48 5.85
C GLY A 825 13.96 18.97 6.17
N LYS A 826 13.42 19.91 5.40
CA LYS A 826 12.04 20.40 5.55
C LYS A 826 11.07 19.61 4.68
N LEU A 827 9.86 19.31 5.19
CA LEU A 827 8.79 18.66 4.45
C LEU A 827 8.34 19.55 3.29
N TYR A 828 8.40 19.06 2.05
CA TYR A 828 8.00 19.82 0.86
C TYR A 828 6.79 19.22 0.12
N GLN A 829 6.49 17.95 0.35
CA GLN A 829 5.38 17.25 -0.31
C GLN A 829 4.82 16.13 0.57
N THR A 830 3.50 15.97 0.54
CA THR A 830 2.84 14.73 0.96
C THR A 830 1.89 14.23 -0.11
N ILE A 831 1.85 12.92 -0.33
CA ILE A 831 0.90 12.29 -1.26
C ILE A 831 0.10 11.23 -0.51
N LEU A 832 -1.22 11.28 -0.58
CA LEU A 832 -2.11 10.26 -0.05
C LEU A 832 -2.33 9.18 -1.10
N TYR A 833 -1.97 7.94 -0.77
CA TYR A 833 -2.26 6.76 -1.58
C TYR A 833 -3.32 5.87 -0.93
N ASN A 834 -4.15 5.27 -1.76
CA ASN A 834 -5.02 4.17 -1.39
C ASN A 834 -4.63 2.91 -2.17
N LEU A 835 -3.78 2.06 -1.60
CA LEU A 835 -3.34 0.79 -2.19
C LEU A 835 -2.78 0.95 -3.61
N GLY A 836 -1.93 1.96 -3.80
CA GLY A 836 -1.30 2.30 -5.07
C GLY A 836 -2.03 3.37 -5.89
N ASP A 837 -3.32 3.63 -5.64
CA ASP A 837 -4.06 4.70 -6.30
C ASP A 837 -3.75 6.05 -5.61
N ILE A 838 -3.33 7.06 -6.38
CA ILE A 838 -3.11 8.43 -5.86
C ILE A 838 -4.48 9.09 -5.62
N VAL A 839 -4.71 9.54 -4.38
CA VAL A 839 -5.95 10.23 -3.99
C VAL A 839 -5.76 11.74 -4.06
N SER A 840 -4.78 12.27 -3.32
CA SER A 840 -4.50 13.71 -3.23
C SER A 840 -3.02 13.97 -2.94
N GLY A 841 -2.58 15.21 -3.20
CA GLY A 841 -1.23 15.67 -2.86
C GLY A 841 -1.25 17.06 -2.25
N LYS A 842 -0.43 17.29 -1.22
CA LYS A 842 -0.20 18.60 -0.61
C LYS A 842 1.25 19.02 -0.83
N TYR A 843 1.43 20.27 -1.22
CA TYR A 843 2.73 20.88 -1.49
C TYR A 843 2.96 22.03 -0.53
N PHE A 844 4.18 22.16 -0.03
CA PHE A 844 4.49 23.06 1.09
C PHE A 844 5.52 24.11 0.68
N ASN A 845 5.31 25.32 1.17
CA ASN A 845 6.29 26.40 1.09
C ASN A 845 7.50 26.13 2.01
N PRO A 846 8.64 26.81 1.81
CA PRO A 846 9.81 26.66 2.67
C PRO A 846 9.58 26.98 4.16
N ASP A 847 8.51 27.70 4.51
CA ASP A 847 8.10 28.02 5.89
C ASP A 847 7.18 26.94 6.51
N GLY A 848 6.76 25.94 5.73
CA GLY A 848 5.87 24.86 6.14
C GLY A 848 4.38 25.14 5.93
N SER A 849 4.01 26.31 5.41
CA SER A 849 2.61 26.59 5.02
C SER A 849 2.21 25.78 3.77
N ILE A 850 0.94 25.42 3.66
CA ILE A 850 0.41 24.71 2.47
C ILE A 850 0.37 25.71 1.31
N GLN A 851 1.09 25.39 0.24
CA GLN A 851 1.10 26.13 -1.02
C GLN A 851 -0.11 25.74 -1.88
N GLU A 852 -0.28 24.44 -2.13
CA GLU A 852 -1.30 23.91 -3.04
C GLU A 852 -1.74 22.52 -2.59
N GLU A 853 -3.03 22.21 -2.80
CA GLU A 853 -3.61 20.87 -2.63
C GLU A 853 -4.28 20.44 -3.93
N ILE A 854 -3.90 19.25 -4.43
CA ILE A 854 -4.38 18.70 -5.69
C ILE A 854 -5.18 17.42 -5.40
N GLN A 855 -6.41 17.34 -5.93
CA GLN A 855 -7.23 16.14 -5.92
C GLN A 855 -7.03 15.37 -7.23
N TYR A 856 -6.53 14.13 -7.13
CA TYR A 856 -6.29 13.25 -8.27
C TYR A 856 -7.46 12.29 -8.52
N ASP A 857 -8.24 11.96 -7.49
CA ASP A 857 -9.40 11.07 -7.57
C ASP A 857 -10.65 11.78 -8.14
N ARG A 858 -10.56 12.22 -9.39
CA ARG A 858 -11.63 12.94 -10.13
C ARG A 858 -12.48 11.99 -10.97
N VAL A 859 -13.79 12.20 -11.06
CA VAL A 859 -14.74 11.31 -11.79
C VAL A 859 -15.15 11.87 -13.15
N GLU A 860 -14.76 13.10 -13.47
CA GLU A 860 -15.02 13.73 -14.75
C GLU A 860 -14.34 12.96 -15.89
N GLU A 861 -15.04 12.83 -17.02
CA GLU A 861 -14.50 12.13 -18.21
C GLU A 861 -13.20 12.75 -18.70
N SER A 862 -13.10 14.08 -18.72
CA SER A 862 -11.89 14.79 -19.13
C SER A 862 -11.62 15.96 -18.21
N TYR A 863 -10.37 16.13 -17.80
CA TYR A 863 -9.96 17.24 -16.95
C TYR A 863 -8.46 17.54 -17.12
N VAL A 864 -8.06 18.75 -16.74
CA VAL A 864 -6.66 19.15 -16.68
C VAL A 864 -6.26 19.31 -15.21
N ILE A 865 -5.13 18.74 -14.83
CA ILE A 865 -4.48 19.04 -13.55
C ILE A 865 -3.40 20.07 -13.79
N THR A 866 -3.45 21.16 -13.03
CA THR A 866 -2.41 22.19 -12.98
C THR A 866 -1.59 22.05 -11.70
N TYR A 867 -0.35 22.53 -11.75
CA TYR A 867 0.52 22.68 -10.58
C TYR A 867 1.23 24.01 -10.71
N ASN A 868 1.41 24.73 -9.60
CA ASN A 868 2.02 26.06 -9.58
C ASN A 868 3.42 26.06 -8.94
N HIS A 869 4.26 26.99 -9.39
CA HIS A 869 5.52 27.35 -8.73
C HIS A 869 5.27 28.06 -7.40
N LEU A 870 6.31 28.20 -6.57
CA LEU A 870 6.26 28.94 -5.30
C LEU A 870 5.86 30.42 -5.44
N ASN A 871 5.95 30.98 -6.66
CA ASN A 871 5.54 32.35 -6.97
C ASN A 871 4.13 32.44 -7.59
N ASP A 872 3.32 31.39 -7.43
CA ASP A 872 1.94 31.24 -7.93
C ASP A 872 1.77 31.25 -9.46
N LYS A 873 2.87 31.28 -10.23
CA LYS A 873 2.79 31.07 -11.68
C LYS A 873 2.66 29.60 -11.99
N LEU A 874 1.95 29.31 -13.07
CA LEU A 874 1.74 27.96 -13.59
C LEU A 874 3.09 27.24 -13.82
N HIS A 875 3.28 26.09 -13.18
CA HIS A 875 4.42 25.19 -13.42
C HIS A 875 4.10 24.16 -14.50
N SER A 876 2.92 23.54 -14.47
CA SER A 876 2.55 22.54 -15.47
C SER A 876 1.05 22.35 -15.63
N GLU A 877 0.65 21.85 -16.80
CA GLU A 877 -0.71 21.46 -17.16
C GLU A 877 -0.65 20.04 -17.74
N THR A 878 -1.49 19.13 -17.24
CA THR A 878 -1.57 17.74 -17.73
C THR A 878 -3.02 17.37 -18.00
N SER A 879 -3.31 16.93 -19.22
CA SER A 879 -4.63 16.46 -19.63
C SER A 879 -4.87 15.00 -19.23
N PHE A 880 -6.06 14.72 -18.72
CA PHE A 880 -6.53 13.39 -18.35
C PHE A 880 -7.87 13.08 -19.01
N VAL A 881 -8.05 11.82 -19.40
CA VAL A 881 -9.33 11.24 -19.82
C VAL A 881 -9.57 9.99 -18.98
N TYR A 882 -10.71 9.91 -18.27
CA TYR A 882 -11.04 8.82 -17.34
C TYR A 882 -9.92 8.48 -16.33
N GLY A 883 -9.22 9.50 -15.83
CA GLY A 883 -8.09 9.32 -14.90
C GLY A 883 -6.78 8.87 -15.54
N VAL A 884 -6.72 8.76 -16.87
CA VAL A 884 -5.54 8.37 -17.64
C VAL A 884 -4.95 9.61 -18.32
N LYS A 885 -3.63 9.85 -18.20
CA LYS A 885 -2.98 10.96 -18.92
C LYS A 885 -3.17 10.76 -20.43
N HIS A 886 -3.87 11.70 -21.06
CA HIS A 886 -4.19 11.65 -22.48
C HIS A 886 -4.43 13.06 -23.00
N GLY A 887 -3.76 13.41 -24.10
CA GLY A 887 -3.76 14.76 -24.67
C GLY A 887 -2.53 15.57 -24.23
N ASP A 888 -2.68 16.90 -24.26
CA ASP A 888 -1.56 17.83 -24.12
C ASP A 888 -0.94 17.83 -22.72
N TYR A 889 0.38 18.02 -22.70
CA TYR A 889 1.19 18.32 -21.53
C TYR A 889 2.01 19.57 -21.79
N LYS A 890 2.03 20.48 -20.82
CA LYS A 890 2.88 21.68 -20.83
C LYS A 890 3.55 21.85 -19.47
N ARG A 891 4.80 22.32 -19.50
CA ARG A 891 5.56 22.74 -18.33
C ARG A 891 6.15 24.11 -18.59
N TYR A 892 6.28 24.92 -17.54
CA TYR A 892 6.78 26.29 -17.59
C TYR A 892 7.84 26.51 -16.51
N TYR A 893 8.73 27.46 -16.75
CA TYR A 893 9.68 28.02 -15.79
C TYR A 893 8.99 29.05 -14.88
N GLU A 894 9.65 29.43 -13.79
CA GLU A 894 9.17 30.40 -12.80
C GLU A 894 8.94 31.80 -13.40
N ASN A 895 9.57 32.11 -14.54
CA ASN A 895 9.32 33.36 -15.26
C ASN A 895 8.04 33.30 -16.13
N GLY A 896 7.47 32.12 -16.37
CA GLY A 896 6.31 31.86 -17.24
C GLY A 896 6.67 31.36 -18.65
N ASN A 897 7.96 31.32 -19.00
CA ASN A 897 8.39 30.75 -20.28
C ASN A 897 8.18 29.24 -20.29
N LYS A 898 7.84 28.70 -21.45
CA LYS A 898 7.68 27.27 -21.65
C LYS A 898 9.01 26.55 -21.32
N ALA A 899 8.92 25.47 -20.57
CA ALA A 899 10.03 24.58 -20.18
C ALA A 899 9.94 23.22 -20.88
N ALA A 900 8.73 22.72 -21.12
CA ALA A 900 8.50 21.52 -21.92
C ALA A 900 7.08 21.51 -22.51
N GLU A 901 6.89 20.80 -23.61
CA GLU A 901 5.58 20.40 -24.12
C GLU A 901 5.63 19.08 -24.86
N GLY A 902 4.48 18.41 -24.93
CA GLY A 902 4.28 17.18 -25.66
C GLY A 902 2.87 16.68 -25.44
N SER A 903 2.61 15.42 -25.79
CA SER A 903 1.33 14.78 -25.52
C SER A 903 1.51 13.44 -24.83
N TYR A 904 0.52 13.06 -24.04
CA TYR A 904 0.36 11.71 -23.55
C TYR A 904 -0.71 10.98 -24.36
N PHE A 905 -0.49 9.70 -24.58
CA PHE A 905 -1.48 8.78 -25.09
C PHE A 905 -1.55 7.58 -24.14
N ASN A 906 -2.66 7.45 -23.42
CA ASN A 906 -2.89 6.34 -22.50
C ASN A 906 -1.77 6.17 -21.45
N ASN A 907 -1.48 7.22 -20.67
CA ASN A 907 -0.39 7.31 -19.69
C ASN A 907 1.05 7.33 -20.24
N GLN A 908 1.25 7.22 -21.55
CA GLN A 908 2.57 7.13 -22.15
C GLN A 908 2.89 8.35 -23.01
N GLN A 909 4.14 8.82 -23.01
CA GLN A 909 4.56 9.93 -23.87
C GLN A 909 4.35 9.56 -25.34
N HIS A 910 3.77 10.46 -26.12
CA HIS A 910 3.50 10.25 -27.53
C HIS A 910 3.70 11.53 -28.35
N GLY A 911 4.11 11.36 -29.61
CA GLY A 911 4.43 12.45 -30.52
C GLY A 911 5.74 13.16 -30.17
N ILE A 912 5.91 14.35 -30.72
CA ILE A 912 7.12 15.15 -30.51
C ILE A 912 7.07 15.78 -29.12
N TRP A 913 8.10 15.51 -28.33
CA TRP A 913 8.36 16.19 -27.07
C TRP A 913 9.46 17.22 -27.26
N THR A 914 9.20 18.44 -26.81
CA THR A 914 10.15 19.56 -26.93
C THR A 914 10.39 20.14 -25.54
N TRP A 915 11.65 20.29 -25.19
CA TRP A 915 12.09 20.95 -23.97
C TRP A 915 12.80 22.23 -24.33
N TYR A 916 12.67 23.22 -23.47
CA TYR A 916 13.17 24.57 -23.69
C TYR A 916 14.13 24.92 -22.58
N TYR A 917 15.06 25.83 -22.86
CA TYR A 917 15.78 26.59 -21.87
C TYR A 917 14.94 27.78 -21.39
N GLU A 918 15.30 28.35 -20.24
CA GLU A 918 14.61 29.51 -19.67
C GLU A 918 14.56 30.74 -20.58
N ASN A 919 15.52 30.86 -21.53
CA ASN A 919 15.54 31.91 -22.54
C ASN A 919 14.60 31.64 -23.75
N GLY A 920 13.82 30.55 -23.72
CA GLY A 920 12.87 30.16 -24.76
C GLY A 920 13.48 29.38 -25.94
N GLN A 921 14.80 29.20 -26.00
CA GLN A 921 15.42 28.34 -27.02
C GLN A 921 15.19 26.87 -26.72
N ILE A 922 15.10 26.03 -27.75
CA ILE A 922 14.97 24.58 -27.58
C ILE A 922 16.24 24.04 -26.89
N SER A 923 16.05 23.24 -25.86
CA SER A 923 17.09 22.49 -25.15
C SER A 923 17.27 21.12 -25.78
N HIS A 924 16.18 20.39 -25.98
CA HIS A 924 16.19 19.12 -26.71
C HIS A 924 14.79 18.81 -27.25
N GLN A 925 14.75 17.94 -28.25
CA GLN A 925 13.53 17.47 -28.89
C GLN A 925 13.70 16.02 -29.30
N GLY A 926 12.66 15.21 -29.10
CA GLY A 926 12.62 13.83 -29.53
C GLY A 926 11.19 13.37 -29.78
N GLU A 927 11.03 12.43 -30.70
CA GLU A 927 9.75 11.78 -30.94
C GLU A 927 9.59 10.57 -30.02
N TYR A 928 8.43 10.49 -29.37
CA TYR A 928 8.05 9.39 -28.51
C TYR A 928 6.91 8.62 -29.14
N SER A 929 7.04 7.31 -29.13
CA SER A 929 6.02 6.37 -29.53
C SER A 929 5.72 5.47 -28.34
N TYR A 930 4.68 5.83 -27.56
CA TYR A 930 4.15 5.01 -26.45
C TYR A 930 5.15 4.86 -25.30
N GLY A 931 5.76 5.97 -24.93
CA GLY A 931 6.71 6.06 -23.81
C GLY A 931 8.15 5.74 -24.23
N GLU A 932 8.37 5.22 -25.42
CA GLU A 932 9.70 4.90 -25.95
C GLU A 932 10.14 5.95 -26.98
N LEU A 933 11.38 6.43 -26.87
CA LEU A 933 11.99 7.29 -27.89
C LEU A 933 12.08 6.55 -29.24
N HIS A 934 11.69 7.22 -30.32
CA HIS A 934 11.71 6.69 -31.66
C HIS A 934 12.04 7.80 -32.66
N GLY A 935 12.94 7.54 -33.61
CA GLY A 935 13.38 8.53 -34.59
C GLY A 935 14.50 9.43 -34.08
N ASP A 936 14.58 10.64 -34.63
CA ASP A 936 15.65 11.59 -34.32
C ASP A 936 15.47 12.18 -32.92
N TYR A 937 16.59 12.26 -32.20
CA TYR A 937 16.70 12.95 -30.93
C TYR A 937 17.82 13.98 -31.03
N ASN A 938 17.46 15.24 -30.89
CA ASN A 938 18.37 16.37 -31.01
C ASN A 938 18.44 17.16 -29.70
N GLN A 939 19.64 17.53 -29.29
CA GLN A 939 19.90 18.39 -28.15
C GLN A 939 20.71 19.60 -28.60
N TYR A 940 20.44 20.76 -28.00
CA TYR A 940 21.00 22.05 -28.38
C TYR A 940 21.61 22.74 -27.17
N TYR A 941 22.58 23.61 -27.40
CA TYR A 941 23.12 24.52 -26.40
C TYR A 941 22.22 25.74 -26.18
N LYS A 942 22.45 26.49 -25.09
CA LYS A 942 21.72 27.74 -24.77
C LYS A 942 21.89 28.89 -25.78
N ASN A 943 22.73 28.71 -26.81
CA ASN A 943 22.88 29.64 -27.94
C ASN A 943 22.11 29.17 -29.20
N GLY A 944 21.45 28.00 -29.14
CA GLY A 944 20.69 27.40 -30.24
C GLY A 944 21.52 26.50 -31.17
N GLN A 945 22.84 26.39 -30.97
CA GLN A 945 23.67 25.47 -31.74
C GLN A 945 23.43 24.03 -31.29
N LEU A 946 23.54 23.08 -32.23
CA LEU A 946 23.39 21.65 -31.95
C LEU A 946 24.49 21.20 -30.96
N ASP A 947 24.10 20.59 -29.85
CA ASP A 947 24.99 19.93 -28.90
C ASP A 947 25.20 18.48 -29.32
N ASN A 948 24.11 17.76 -29.59
CA ASN A 948 24.21 16.42 -30.11
C ASN A 948 22.97 16.00 -30.89
N LYS A 949 23.15 14.97 -31.72
CA LYS A 949 22.04 14.27 -32.38
C LYS A 949 22.28 12.77 -32.38
N SER A 950 21.18 12.03 -32.37
CA SER A 950 21.16 10.58 -32.35
C SER A 950 19.84 10.04 -32.87
N ILE A 951 19.81 8.75 -33.21
CA ILE A 951 18.59 8.07 -33.64
C ILE A 951 18.25 7.02 -32.60
N TYR A 952 16.98 6.97 -32.22
CA TYR A 952 16.42 5.94 -31.35
C TYR A 952 15.47 5.04 -32.13
N GLN A 953 15.48 3.75 -31.81
CA GLN A 953 14.47 2.80 -32.25
C GLN A 953 13.95 2.06 -31.02
N HIS A 954 12.70 2.34 -30.62
CA HIS A 954 12.02 1.67 -29.49
C HIS A 954 12.81 1.79 -28.20
N GLY A 955 13.19 3.03 -27.87
CA GLY A 955 13.94 3.38 -26.68
C GLY A 955 15.44 3.04 -26.74
N LYS A 956 15.93 2.39 -27.79
CA LYS A 956 17.35 2.01 -27.93
C LYS A 956 18.06 2.90 -28.95
N LEU A 957 19.25 3.37 -28.60
CA LEU A 957 20.10 4.12 -29.52
C LEU A 957 20.55 3.24 -30.69
N GLU A 958 20.43 3.73 -31.92
CA GLU A 958 20.80 3.03 -33.14
C GLU A 958 21.59 3.97 -34.07
N GLY A 959 22.61 3.44 -34.76
CA GLY A 959 23.39 4.20 -35.73
C GLY A 959 24.45 5.10 -35.09
N ILE A 960 24.71 6.26 -35.70
CA ILE A 960 25.79 7.16 -35.28
C ILE A 960 25.23 8.26 -34.39
N TYR A 961 25.71 8.30 -33.16
CA TYR A 961 25.61 9.48 -32.30
C TYR A 961 26.68 10.50 -32.71
N GLU A 962 26.28 11.76 -32.90
CA GLU A 962 27.19 12.88 -33.18
C GLU A 962 27.07 13.93 -32.07
N GLY A 963 28.20 14.37 -31.52
CA GLY A 963 28.28 15.43 -30.51
C GLY A 963 29.20 16.56 -30.95
N TYR A 964 28.78 17.79 -30.67
CA TYR A 964 29.38 19.04 -31.14
C TYR A 964 29.75 19.94 -29.95
N SER A 965 30.69 20.86 -30.16
CA SER A 965 31.04 21.90 -29.17
C SER A 965 30.05 23.07 -29.22
N GLU A 966 30.10 23.95 -28.21
CA GLU A 966 29.30 25.19 -28.15
C GLU A 966 29.54 26.16 -29.34
N ASP A 967 30.59 25.93 -30.14
CA ASP A 967 30.94 26.67 -31.36
C ASP A 967 30.59 25.91 -32.66
N GLY A 968 29.92 24.75 -32.55
CA GLY A 968 29.41 23.97 -33.69
C GLY A 968 30.40 22.97 -34.29
N VAL A 969 31.60 22.84 -33.72
CA VAL A 969 32.62 21.88 -34.18
C VAL A 969 32.28 20.47 -33.71
N LEU A 970 32.32 19.47 -34.60
CA LEU A 970 32.14 18.06 -34.25
C LEU A 970 33.26 17.59 -33.30
N ILE A 971 32.91 17.18 -32.08
CA ILE A 971 33.86 16.75 -31.04
C ILE A 971 33.75 15.26 -30.70
N ARG A 972 32.68 14.59 -31.12
CA ARG A 972 32.49 13.17 -30.84
C ARG A 972 31.61 12.49 -31.87
N THR A 973 32.01 11.30 -32.31
CA THR A 973 31.10 10.34 -32.95
C THR A 973 31.11 9.04 -32.17
N THR A 974 29.98 8.35 -32.10
CA THR A 974 29.90 7.04 -31.43
C THR A 974 28.92 6.16 -32.19
N GLN A 975 29.37 4.97 -32.58
CA GLN A 975 28.50 3.98 -33.20
C GLN A 975 27.76 3.18 -32.12
N TYR A 976 26.45 3.08 -32.28
CA TYR A 976 25.55 2.32 -31.43
C TYR A 976 24.79 1.30 -32.27
N LYS A 977 24.56 0.14 -31.66
CA LYS A 977 23.74 -0.93 -32.22
C LYS A 977 22.92 -1.54 -31.10
N ASN A 978 21.60 -1.48 -31.20
CA ASN A 978 20.64 -1.93 -30.19
C ASN A 978 20.89 -1.36 -28.78
N GLY A 979 21.26 -0.07 -28.71
CA GLY A 979 21.54 0.64 -27.46
C GLY A 979 22.97 0.49 -26.93
N ASN A 980 23.76 -0.44 -27.46
CA ASN A 980 25.12 -0.69 -26.97
C ASN A 980 26.15 -0.03 -27.87
N ARG A 981 27.24 0.51 -27.30
CA ARG A 981 28.37 1.02 -28.09
C ARG A 981 29.03 -0.13 -28.85
N GLN A 982 29.17 0.03 -30.16
CA GLN A 982 29.71 -0.99 -31.05
C GLN A 982 30.60 -0.34 -32.10
N GLY A 983 31.82 -0.83 -32.29
CA GLY A 983 32.77 -0.28 -33.25
C GLY A 983 33.48 0.97 -32.73
N GLU A 984 33.64 1.95 -33.62
CA GLU A 984 34.46 3.12 -33.35
C GLU A 984 33.72 4.21 -32.57
N ARG A 985 34.46 4.81 -31.64
CA ARG A 985 34.09 6.03 -30.92
C ARG A 985 35.20 7.04 -31.04
N THR A 986 34.99 8.05 -31.88
CA THR A 986 36.00 9.05 -32.23
C THR A 986 35.79 10.31 -31.41
N PHE A 987 36.88 10.86 -30.87
CA PHE A 987 36.89 12.11 -30.12
C PHE A 987 37.78 13.13 -30.81
N TYR A 988 37.28 14.35 -30.96
CA TYR A 988 38.03 15.49 -31.47
C TYR A 988 38.19 16.56 -30.38
N SER A 989 39.25 17.35 -30.50
CA SER A 989 39.49 18.51 -29.65
C SER A 989 38.49 19.61 -29.99
N PRO A 990 38.33 20.63 -29.12
CA PRO A 990 37.41 21.73 -29.42
C PRO A 990 37.73 22.47 -30.73
N ASP A 991 38.97 22.40 -31.22
CA ASP A 991 39.41 22.94 -32.51
C ASP A 991 39.31 21.95 -33.69
N GLY A 992 38.63 20.80 -33.48
CA GLY A 992 38.26 19.86 -34.54
C GLY A 992 39.37 18.88 -34.95
N LYS A 993 40.42 18.72 -34.15
CA LYS A 993 41.52 17.79 -34.42
C LYS A 993 41.32 16.46 -33.71
N LEU A 994 41.63 15.35 -34.37
CA LEU A 994 41.46 14.01 -33.79
C LEU A 994 42.28 13.86 -32.50
N GLN A 995 41.61 13.57 -31.38
CA GLN A 995 42.27 13.28 -30.11
C GLN A 995 42.55 11.79 -29.95
N ILE A 996 41.51 10.96 -30.07
CA ILE A 996 41.59 9.52 -29.84
C ILE A 996 40.40 8.82 -30.51
N VAL A 997 40.63 7.63 -31.07
CA VAL A 997 39.58 6.68 -31.43
C VAL A 997 39.56 5.59 -30.36
N ARG A 998 38.40 5.27 -29.80
CA ARG A 998 38.23 4.13 -28.89
C ARG A 998 37.37 3.08 -29.58
N TYR A 999 37.74 1.83 -29.43
CA TYR A 999 37.01 0.71 -30.02
C TYR A 999 36.21 0.02 -28.93
N TYR A 1000 34.92 -0.13 -29.18
CA TYR A 1000 33.97 -0.78 -28.30
C TYR A 1000 33.40 -2.02 -28.98
N HIS A 1001 33.17 -3.05 -28.18
CA HIS A 1001 32.39 -4.19 -28.60
C HIS A 1001 31.38 -4.49 -27.50
N ASN A 1002 30.10 -4.29 -27.83
CA ASN A 1002 29.00 -4.47 -26.88
C ASN A 1002 29.24 -3.74 -25.53
N ASP A 1003 29.50 -2.43 -25.61
CA ASP A 1003 29.88 -1.53 -24.50
C ASP A 1003 31.23 -1.76 -23.80
N LYS A 1004 31.90 -2.88 -24.06
CA LYS A 1004 33.25 -3.14 -23.53
C LYS A 1004 34.29 -2.43 -24.37
N MET A 1005 35.17 -1.65 -23.73
CA MET A 1005 36.29 -1.02 -24.43
C MET A 1005 37.35 -2.09 -24.73
N ILE A 1006 37.59 -2.36 -26.01
CA ILE A 1006 38.52 -3.40 -26.47
C ILE A 1006 39.86 -2.85 -26.95
N GLY A 1007 39.92 -1.55 -27.24
CA GLY A 1007 41.15 -0.90 -27.68
C GLY A 1007 41.01 0.59 -27.92
N TYR A 1008 42.09 1.22 -28.36
CA TYR A 1008 42.11 2.61 -28.76
C TYR A 1008 43.17 2.87 -29.83
N SER A 1009 43.09 4.01 -30.52
CA SER A 1009 44.08 4.47 -31.50
C SER A 1009 44.16 6.01 -31.50
N TYR A 1010 45.23 6.54 -32.09
CA TYR A 1010 45.51 7.97 -32.30
C TYR A 1010 46.51 8.11 -33.47
N HIS A 1011 46.80 9.33 -33.93
CA HIS A 1011 47.74 9.56 -35.03
C HIS A 1011 49.20 9.31 -34.62
N ASP A 1012 50.00 8.77 -35.53
CA ASP A 1012 51.45 8.67 -35.38
C ASP A 1012 52.20 9.92 -35.87
N GLU A 1013 53.53 9.88 -35.81
CA GLU A 1013 54.44 10.95 -36.23
C GLU A 1013 54.35 11.27 -37.74
N HIS A 1014 53.75 10.38 -38.55
CA HIS A 1014 53.52 10.54 -39.98
C HIS A 1014 52.08 10.98 -40.31
N LYS A 1015 51.30 11.37 -39.29
CA LYS A 1015 49.89 11.78 -39.40
C LYS A 1015 48.95 10.66 -39.88
N GLN A 1016 49.35 9.40 -39.72
CA GLN A 1016 48.52 8.24 -40.04
C GLN A 1016 47.86 7.71 -38.78
N LEU A 1017 46.63 7.21 -38.88
CA LEU A 1017 45.96 6.57 -37.74
C LEU A 1017 46.65 5.24 -37.44
N LYS A 1018 47.11 5.07 -36.19
CA LYS A 1018 47.74 3.81 -35.77
C LYS A 1018 46.74 2.65 -35.87
N PRO A 1019 47.21 1.41 -36.07
CA PRO A 1019 46.38 0.23 -35.81
C PRO A 1019 45.83 0.26 -34.38
N MET A 1020 44.66 -0.35 -34.16
CA MET A 1020 44.06 -0.44 -32.83
C MET A 1020 45.05 -1.03 -31.82
N ILE A 1021 45.31 -0.29 -30.74
CA ILE A 1021 46.06 -0.73 -29.57
C ILE A 1021 45.06 -1.47 -28.66
N PRO A 1022 45.16 -2.80 -28.51
CA PRO A 1022 44.22 -3.57 -27.70
C PRO A 1022 44.42 -3.27 -26.21
N ILE A 1023 43.33 -3.32 -25.44
CA ILE A 1023 43.39 -3.25 -23.97
C ILE A 1023 42.92 -4.57 -23.35
N LYS A 1024 43.61 -5.02 -22.31
CA LYS A 1024 43.28 -6.26 -21.60
C LYS A 1024 42.43 -5.94 -20.37
N ASN A 1025 41.33 -6.69 -20.16
CA ASN A 1025 40.42 -6.54 -19.01
C ASN A 1025 39.96 -5.09 -18.76
N GLN A 1026 39.70 -4.35 -19.84
CA GLN A 1026 39.29 -2.94 -19.78
C GLN A 1026 40.20 -2.07 -18.88
N THR A 1027 41.50 -2.40 -18.82
CA THR A 1027 42.49 -1.74 -17.96
C THR A 1027 43.63 -1.20 -18.82
N ALA A 1028 43.85 0.11 -18.77
CA ALA A 1028 44.91 0.79 -19.52
C ALA A 1028 45.24 2.16 -18.94
N LYS A 1029 46.54 2.50 -18.95
CA LYS A 1029 47.02 3.89 -18.86
C LYS A 1029 47.17 4.41 -20.28
N ILE A 1030 46.31 5.35 -20.67
CA ILE A 1030 46.23 5.84 -22.04
C ILE A 1030 46.84 7.24 -22.11
N LYS A 1031 47.80 7.40 -23.02
CA LYS A 1031 48.36 8.68 -23.44
C LYS A 1031 48.34 8.70 -24.97
N ALA A 1032 47.49 9.55 -25.54
CA ALA A 1032 47.30 9.68 -26.98
C ALA A 1032 47.81 11.05 -27.46
N TYR A 1033 48.10 11.14 -28.76
CA TYR A 1033 48.77 12.29 -29.37
C TYR A 1033 48.00 12.79 -30.59
N PHE A 1034 48.07 14.10 -30.83
CA PHE A 1034 47.70 14.73 -32.08
C PHE A 1034 48.72 14.41 -33.19
N ASP A 1035 48.37 14.72 -34.44
CA ASP A 1035 49.26 14.54 -35.61
C ASP A 1035 50.47 15.49 -35.63
N ASN A 1036 50.55 16.45 -34.69
CA ASN A 1036 51.69 17.32 -34.47
C ASN A 1036 52.61 16.84 -33.32
N GLY A 1037 52.33 15.67 -32.73
CA GLY A 1037 53.13 15.09 -31.63
C GLY A 1037 52.81 15.65 -30.23
N ILE A 1038 51.89 16.60 -30.09
CA ILE A 1038 51.42 17.09 -28.80
C ILE A 1038 50.42 16.09 -28.19
N VAL A 1039 50.43 15.94 -26.86
CA VAL A 1039 49.48 15.07 -26.14
C VAL A 1039 48.06 15.58 -26.35
N SER A 1040 47.15 14.69 -26.78
CA SER A 1040 45.75 15.01 -27.04
C SER A 1040 44.83 14.62 -25.88
N VAL A 1041 45.15 13.52 -25.19
CA VAL A 1041 44.42 13.03 -24.03
C VAL A 1041 45.31 12.17 -23.12
N THR A 1042 45.10 12.29 -21.81
CA THR A 1042 45.63 11.37 -20.79
C THR A 1042 44.50 10.86 -19.92
N MET A 1043 44.41 9.55 -19.72
CA MET A 1043 43.42 8.94 -18.82
C MET A 1043 43.92 7.59 -18.31
N GLU A 1044 43.31 7.12 -17.24
CA GLU A 1044 43.50 5.78 -16.72
C GLU A 1044 42.15 5.10 -16.56
N VAL A 1045 42.05 3.87 -17.05
CA VAL A 1045 40.87 3.01 -16.89
C VAL A 1045 41.32 1.74 -16.20
N LYS A 1046 40.55 1.28 -15.21
CA LYS A 1046 40.77 0.05 -14.48
C LYS A 1046 39.46 -0.72 -14.37
N ASN A 1047 39.42 -1.95 -14.88
CA ASN A 1047 38.22 -2.79 -14.94
C ASN A 1047 36.99 -2.06 -15.54
N GLY A 1048 37.21 -1.22 -16.55
CA GLY A 1048 36.15 -0.44 -17.20
C GLY A 1048 35.82 0.90 -16.54
N ASN A 1049 36.29 1.16 -15.31
CA ASN A 1049 36.04 2.41 -14.59
C ASN A 1049 37.19 3.40 -14.81
N PHE A 1050 36.86 4.67 -15.08
CA PHE A 1050 37.85 5.74 -15.09
C PHE A 1050 38.38 5.98 -13.67
N ILE A 1051 39.69 6.15 -13.54
CA ILE A 1051 40.35 6.47 -12.26
C ILE A 1051 41.33 7.63 -12.46
N ASN A 1052 41.60 8.36 -11.39
CA ASN A 1052 42.51 9.50 -11.38
C ASN A 1052 42.07 10.63 -12.34
N ALA A 1053 43.01 11.45 -12.79
CA ALA A 1053 42.72 12.58 -13.67
C ALA A 1053 42.54 12.14 -15.14
N TYR A 1054 41.44 12.57 -15.74
CA TYR A 1054 41.17 12.52 -17.17
C TYR A 1054 41.40 13.92 -17.74
N LYS A 1055 42.42 14.07 -18.59
CA LYS A 1055 42.77 15.36 -19.19
C LYS A 1055 42.68 15.30 -20.71
N THR A 1056 42.02 16.29 -21.31
CA THR A 1056 42.04 16.51 -22.76
C THR A 1056 42.73 17.83 -23.07
N TYR A 1057 43.30 17.95 -24.26
CA TYR A 1057 44.10 19.12 -24.66
C TYR A 1057 43.57 19.77 -25.95
N TYR A 1058 43.81 21.06 -26.13
CA TYR A 1058 43.71 21.76 -27.42
C TYR A 1058 44.91 21.39 -28.29
N TYR A 1059 44.80 21.57 -29.61
CA TYR A 1059 45.92 21.30 -30.53
C TYR A 1059 47.17 22.17 -30.28
N SER A 1060 47.00 23.29 -29.58
CA SER A 1060 48.09 24.14 -29.07
C SER A 1060 48.86 23.55 -27.89
N GLY A 1061 48.35 22.48 -27.27
CA GLY A 1061 48.91 21.85 -26.07
C GLY A 1061 48.38 22.39 -24.74
N GLN A 1062 47.53 23.41 -24.75
CA GLN A 1062 46.82 23.84 -23.54
C GLN A 1062 45.76 22.81 -23.12
N ILE A 1063 45.53 22.67 -21.81
CA ILE A 1063 44.47 21.78 -21.30
C ILE A 1063 43.10 22.34 -21.70
N SER A 1064 42.20 21.48 -22.14
CA SER A 1064 40.79 21.82 -22.42
C SER A 1064 39.84 21.33 -21.33
N ARG A 1065 40.11 20.15 -20.75
CA ARG A 1065 39.35 19.56 -19.65
C ARG A 1065 40.30 18.89 -18.67
N ASP A 1066 40.05 19.06 -17.39
CA ASP A 1066 40.68 18.34 -16.29
C ASP A 1066 39.57 17.80 -15.38
N ILE A 1067 39.37 16.49 -15.41
CA ILE A 1067 38.28 15.81 -14.71
C ILE A 1067 38.88 14.80 -13.74
N HIS A 1068 38.47 14.83 -12.48
CA HIS A 1068 38.92 13.87 -11.48
C HIS A 1068 37.89 12.75 -11.30
N TYR A 1069 38.34 11.51 -11.50
CA TYR A 1069 37.55 10.32 -11.26
C TYR A 1069 38.06 9.55 -10.04
N LYS A 1070 37.11 9.02 -9.26
CA LYS A 1070 37.35 8.02 -8.22
C LYS A 1070 36.46 6.82 -8.49
N ASP A 1071 37.07 5.70 -8.87
CA ASP A 1071 36.41 4.42 -9.09
C ASP A 1071 35.22 4.44 -10.08
N GLY A 1072 35.32 5.28 -11.11
CA GLY A 1072 34.30 5.46 -12.14
C GLY A 1072 33.48 6.73 -11.97
N ASP A 1073 33.45 7.30 -10.76
CA ASP A 1073 32.60 8.44 -10.43
C ASP A 1073 33.37 9.76 -10.57
N TYR A 1074 32.70 10.82 -11.01
CA TYR A 1074 33.18 12.19 -10.84
C TYR A 1074 33.38 12.47 -9.35
N HIS A 1075 34.59 12.85 -8.97
CA HIS A 1075 34.95 13.10 -7.58
C HIS A 1075 35.97 14.21 -7.45
N GLY A 1076 35.63 15.26 -6.72
CA GLY A 1076 36.40 16.50 -6.63
C GLY A 1076 36.06 17.48 -7.75
N SER A 1077 37.02 18.33 -8.08
CA SER A 1077 36.81 19.44 -9.02
C SER A 1077 36.99 18.99 -10.46
N THR A 1078 36.02 19.33 -11.31
CA THR A 1078 36.08 19.19 -12.76
C THR A 1078 36.18 20.57 -13.40
N ILE A 1079 37.25 20.84 -14.12
CA ILE A 1079 37.58 22.15 -14.69
C ILE A 1079 37.61 22.07 -16.22
N TYR A 1080 36.98 23.03 -16.87
CA TYR A 1080 37.01 23.22 -18.32
C TYR A 1080 37.73 24.54 -18.61
N TYR A 1081 38.56 24.57 -19.64
CA TYR A 1081 39.37 25.73 -20.01
C TYR A 1081 39.06 26.19 -21.44
N ASN A 1082 39.21 27.49 -21.69
CA ASN A 1082 39.20 28.09 -23.02
C ASN A 1082 40.54 27.84 -23.74
N ALA A 1083 40.59 28.09 -25.05
CA ALA A 1083 41.79 27.90 -25.87
C ALA A 1083 42.94 28.88 -25.57
N ASP A 1084 42.71 29.87 -24.70
CA ASP A 1084 43.71 30.79 -24.16
C ASP A 1084 44.22 30.38 -22.76
N GLY A 1085 43.66 29.32 -22.17
CA GLY A 1085 44.02 28.77 -20.87
C GLY A 1085 43.22 29.33 -19.69
N LYS A 1086 42.29 30.27 -19.93
CA LYS A 1086 41.38 30.76 -18.87
C LYS A 1086 40.33 29.71 -18.54
N ILE A 1087 39.86 29.69 -17.29
CA ILE A 1087 38.81 28.76 -16.85
C ILE A 1087 37.48 29.15 -17.54
N LYS A 1088 36.82 28.17 -18.15
CA LYS A 1088 35.49 28.27 -18.76
C LYS A 1088 34.38 27.92 -17.76
N LYS A 1089 34.55 26.82 -17.01
CA LYS A 1089 33.67 26.42 -15.91
C LYS A 1089 34.37 25.47 -14.94
N GLU A 1090 33.91 25.49 -13.70
CA GLU A 1090 34.38 24.65 -12.60
C GLU A 1090 33.16 24.01 -11.92
N ILE A 1091 33.24 22.71 -11.66
CA ILE A 1091 32.14 21.92 -11.10
C ILE A 1091 32.68 21.04 -9.99
N GLN A 1092 32.02 21.02 -8.84
CA GLN A 1092 32.37 20.17 -7.71
C GLN A 1092 31.45 18.95 -7.66
N TYR A 1093 32.07 17.77 -7.66
CA TYR A 1093 31.38 16.48 -7.55
C TYR A 1093 31.82 15.71 -6.32
N LYS A 1094 30.90 14.92 -5.76
CA LYS A 1094 31.18 13.94 -4.71
C LYS A 1094 30.44 12.64 -5.06
N HIS A 1095 31.17 11.66 -5.61
CA HIS A 1095 30.61 10.38 -6.05
C HIS A 1095 29.48 10.55 -7.07
N ASP A 1096 29.81 11.17 -8.21
CA ASP A 1096 28.91 11.53 -9.33
C ASP A 1096 27.87 12.61 -9.03
N GLN A 1097 27.67 12.96 -7.76
CA GLN A 1097 26.68 13.97 -7.38
C GLN A 1097 27.27 15.37 -7.35
N LEU A 1098 26.58 16.34 -7.95
CA LEU A 1098 26.86 17.75 -7.77
C LEU A 1098 26.71 18.11 -6.30
N ASN A 1099 27.81 18.50 -5.68
CA ASN A 1099 27.87 18.83 -4.28
C ASN A 1099 28.95 19.90 -4.06
N GLY A 1100 28.50 21.12 -3.76
CA GLY A 1100 29.33 22.31 -3.68
C GLY A 1100 29.00 23.34 -4.75
N VAL A 1101 29.99 24.16 -5.11
CA VAL A 1101 29.79 25.32 -5.98
C VAL A 1101 30.07 24.97 -7.44
N TYR A 1102 29.11 25.31 -8.29
CA TYR A 1102 29.28 25.38 -9.74
C TYR A 1102 29.62 26.82 -10.13
N LYS A 1103 30.69 27.02 -10.93
CA LYS A 1103 31.07 28.33 -11.47
C LYS A 1103 31.21 28.26 -12.98
N LYS A 1104 30.71 29.28 -13.67
CA LYS A 1104 30.91 29.47 -15.12
C LYS A 1104 31.44 30.88 -15.35
N TYR A 1105 32.33 31.05 -16.32
CA TYR A 1105 33.03 32.30 -16.60
C TYR A 1105 32.81 32.74 -18.06
N TYR A 1106 32.87 34.04 -18.32
CA TYR A 1106 32.95 34.62 -19.66
C TYR A 1106 34.34 34.41 -20.27
N THR A 1107 34.47 34.60 -21.59
CA THR A 1107 35.75 34.47 -22.32
C THR A 1107 36.81 35.47 -21.85
N ASN A 1108 36.42 36.62 -21.32
CA ASN A 1108 37.35 37.59 -20.72
C ASN A 1108 37.92 37.12 -19.36
N GLY A 1109 37.31 36.12 -18.72
CA GLY A 1109 37.70 35.57 -17.41
C GLY A 1109 36.83 36.03 -16.24
N ASN A 1110 35.89 36.94 -16.45
CA ASN A 1110 34.95 37.37 -15.41
C ASN A 1110 33.93 36.26 -15.09
N LEU A 1111 33.51 36.18 -13.83
CA LEU A 1111 32.50 35.22 -13.38
C LEU A 1111 31.17 35.52 -14.10
N GLN A 1112 30.52 34.49 -14.65
CA GLN A 1112 29.20 34.58 -15.30
C GLN A 1112 28.09 34.14 -14.34
N GLN A 1113 28.29 33.01 -13.66
CA GLN A 1113 27.35 32.50 -12.68
C GLN A 1113 28.04 31.63 -11.64
N GLU A 1114 27.48 31.66 -10.43
CA GLU A 1114 27.85 30.86 -9.28
C GLU A 1114 26.58 30.23 -8.70
N VAL A 1115 26.51 28.90 -8.65
CA VAL A 1115 25.31 28.16 -8.24
C VAL A 1115 25.71 27.10 -7.23
N ASN A 1116 25.01 27.04 -6.10
CA ASN A 1116 25.24 26.07 -5.06
C ASN A 1116 24.39 24.82 -5.28
N TYR A 1117 25.02 23.64 -5.14
CA TYR A 1117 24.37 22.33 -5.24
C TYR A 1117 24.58 21.53 -3.97
N LYS A 1118 23.55 20.79 -3.57
CA LYS A 1118 23.60 19.81 -2.49
C LYS A 1118 22.82 18.57 -2.94
N ASN A 1119 23.49 17.42 -2.99
CA ASN A 1119 22.89 16.15 -3.40
C ASN A 1119 22.15 16.26 -4.77
N ASP A 1120 22.82 16.84 -5.77
CA ASP A 1120 22.31 17.13 -7.12
C ASP A 1120 21.24 18.24 -7.25
N MET A 1121 20.67 18.70 -6.14
CA MET A 1121 19.65 19.76 -6.15
C MET A 1121 20.31 21.14 -6.02
N ARG A 1122 19.82 22.15 -6.76
CA ARG A 1122 20.18 23.54 -6.50
C ARG A 1122 19.63 23.94 -5.13
N SER A 1123 20.49 24.48 -4.28
CA SER A 1123 20.17 24.82 -2.89
C SER A 1123 20.96 26.05 -2.47
N GLY A 1124 20.28 27.01 -1.83
CA GLY A 1124 20.89 28.26 -1.37
C GLY A 1124 21.01 29.32 -2.47
N GLU A 1125 21.82 30.34 -2.21
CA GLU A 1125 21.94 31.51 -3.09
C GLU A 1125 22.73 31.17 -4.37
N ALA A 1126 22.23 31.60 -5.52
CA ALA A 1126 22.91 31.62 -6.80
C ALA A 1126 23.07 33.06 -7.29
N LYS A 1127 24.22 33.38 -7.88
CA LYS A 1127 24.60 34.72 -8.35
C LYS A 1127 24.90 34.70 -9.83
N TYR A 1128 24.42 35.70 -10.56
CA TYR A 1128 24.63 35.86 -12.00
C TYR A 1128 25.16 37.26 -12.28
N TYR A 1129 26.14 37.35 -13.17
CA TYR A 1129 26.89 38.57 -13.46
C TYR A 1129 26.88 38.87 -14.96
N ASN A 1130 26.98 40.16 -15.34
CA ASN A 1130 27.21 40.57 -16.72
C ASN A 1130 28.68 40.36 -17.15
N ILE A 1131 29.01 40.63 -18.42
CA ILE A 1131 30.35 40.41 -18.96
C ILE A 1131 31.40 41.35 -18.32
N GLU A 1132 30.98 42.50 -17.81
CA GLU A 1132 31.78 43.47 -17.05
C GLU A 1132 32.10 42.99 -15.63
N GLY A 1133 31.40 41.97 -15.12
CA GLY A 1133 31.59 41.38 -13.78
C GLY A 1133 30.68 41.98 -12.70
N GLU A 1134 29.68 42.77 -13.08
CA GLU A 1134 28.69 43.35 -12.18
C GLU A 1134 27.56 42.35 -11.93
N LEU A 1135 27.08 42.30 -10.69
CA LEU A 1135 25.98 41.42 -10.28
C LEU A 1135 24.67 41.92 -10.92
N ILE A 1136 24.00 41.07 -11.71
CA ILE A 1136 22.74 41.41 -12.39
C ILE A 1136 21.53 40.69 -11.82
N LYS A 1137 21.74 39.51 -11.20
CA LYS A 1137 20.64 38.70 -10.65
C LYS A 1137 21.12 37.82 -9.52
N THR A 1138 20.30 37.65 -8.49
CA THR A 1138 20.43 36.57 -7.51
C THR A 1138 19.15 35.74 -7.45
N ARG A 1139 19.30 34.44 -7.15
CA ARG A 1139 18.19 33.51 -6.89
C ARG A 1139 18.47 32.72 -5.62
N LEU A 1140 17.48 32.62 -4.75
CA LEU A 1140 17.51 31.67 -3.64
C LEU A 1140 16.79 30.40 -4.08
N TYR A 1141 17.52 29.27 -4.13
CA TYR A 1141 16.94 27.98 -4.48
C TYR A 1141 16.57 27.17 -3.24
N TYR A 1142 15.40 26.53 -3.30
CA TYR A 1142 14.90 25.56 -2.35
C TYR A 1142 14.48 24.30 -3.11
N ASN A 1143 15.28 23.24 -3.01
CA ASN A 1143 15.05 21.96 -3.70
C ASN A 1143 14.76 22.14 -5.20
N ASP A 1144 15.66 22.82 -5.91
CA ASP A 1144 15.56 23.24 -7.32
C ASP A 1144 14.52 24.31 -7.68
N MET A 1145 13.59 24.64 -6.78
CA MET A 1145 12.61 25.71 -6.99
C MET A 1145 13.19 27.07 -6.62
N VAL A 1146 12.88 28.11 -7.38
CA VAL A 1146 13.26 29.48 -7.02
C VAL A 1146 12.32 29.99 -5.92
N ALA A 1147 12.84 30.15 -4.71
CA ALA A 1147 12.11 30.73 -3.58
C ALA A 1147 12.08 32.27 -3.64
N GLU A 1148 13.21 32.88 -4.00
CA GLU A 1148 13.33 34.33 -4.17
C GLU A 1148 14.19 34.66 -5.38
N GLU A 1149 13.86 35.74 -6.09
CA GLU A 1149 14.67 36.30 -7.17
C GLU A 1149 14.82 37.81 -6.98
N LYS A 1150 16.04 38.32 -7.16
CA LYS A 1150 16.33 39.75 -7.18
C LYS A 1150 17.12 40.11 -8.43
N ILE A 1151 16.66 41.11 -9.17
CA ILE A 1151 17.31 41.69 -10.33
C ILE A 1151 17.90 43.04 -9.90
N TYR A 1152 19.13 43.34 -10.32
CA TYR A 1152 19.91 44.50 -9.88
C TYR A 1152 20.03 45.57 -10.97
#